data_AF-A0A812MEL3-F1
#
_entry.id   AF-A0A812MEL3-F1
#
_cell.length_a   1.000
_cell.length_b   1.000
_cell.length_c   1.000
_cell.angle_alpha   90.00
_cell.angle_beta   90.00
_cell.angle_gamma   90.00
#
_symmetry.space_group_name_H-M   'P 1'
#
loop_
_entity.id
_entity.type
_entity.pdbx_description
1 polymer ?
#
loop_
_entity_poly.entity_id
_entity_poly.type
_entity_poly.pdbx_seq_one_letter_code
_entity_poly.pdbx_strand_id
1 'polypeptide(L)'
;RSGLPEPDLVTFNSALNALASSACWREASWLLSEMSGSRWLQISPNIVSYNTVLRACARSRSWQAALQLLSNLCQQGPEGEADLVSFNTAISACERSSQWQLCSSLLANLGQRGLRPDTVSLNTVLSSLARGDEWQRAMLLFEELLAGSGPVADSTSLGSVLSACERVGLWQAAWSLLGRFRGQGLEPQSGALRAALSALRSGGRWQEALLLLGELDDSSSADVVGFSAAMAVLETAGSWQQAFCVLAEMRSRGVAPDSYTYSALLGSCRAWASEDEAAALNAARALLADARDRREANEVVIGAMLRILEFAGLWAEALDLLRKASRRAAGREPNLINYASAASACAKGQKWECCLDLLRELEEAGTSPDIVLLSAVISACERSFEWQRALAILASSGSPDAVLILKHQLPAFQSRCSFAVLAFIPHGFGMTRQSCGQGRRWRCWACTIAAVSALVLNRRSRHPEADFAQPPVSPRPCRGVLTRCQSGTGTVDSDLAAKLEAAKERVAQAKEAVSLFRTELCGRNFLSPEINQPLLTEIFLSFVPKSAAAMREPILDKALAGIIPDIGSDVEALAALVGAMATARLPHDPAWQLMADAVAQECRGASARQLTAFAWAFATAREPRQDLWDSLKAAMAGKIGQLSADERVTFAWSCAEVNQHARNLFGDASEVAAPEASAKMIEAIQALPGQVLLADPVPIRLVPDVLVEEQGQELIRIADDAQLWSQSSRRAARDAQGEDALRTSSSAVLSSPSMFGNPAVQAVRSWASKALQVPEDFVEALQLVRYRKGEQYSTHVDWGRQQDASLWLGGQRTATALIYLNSLPDGCGGETSFERLGVSVRPQAGAALVWPNVDAEGRPQNLVEHRALPLLCDFPKYAVNVWIREKRLPAYVGRA
;
A
#
# COMPACT_ATOMS: atom_id res chain seq x y z
N ARG A 1 -21.81 -36.45 -62.41
CA ARG A 1 -22.14 -35.01 -62.33
C ARG A 1 -21.32 -34.32 -63.40
N SER A 2 -21.90 -34.17 -64.59
CA SER A 2 -21.29 -33.63 -65.80
C SER A 2 -21.92 -32.26 -66.07
N GLY A 3 -21.10 -31.19 -66.11
CA GLY A 3 -21.54 -29.86 -66.54
C GLY A 3 -21.13 -28.68 -65.65
N LEU A 4 -20.45 -28.89 -64.52
CA LEU A 4 -19.85 -27.78 -63.76
C LEU A 4 -18.44 -27.49 -64.31
N PRO A 5 -18.07 -26.22 -64.54
CA PRO A 5 -16.70 -25.87 -64.92
C PRO A 5 -15.72 -26.36 -63.85
N GLU A 6 -14.53 -26.78 -64.26
CA GLU A 6 -13.49 -27.20 -63.32
C GLU A 6 -13.20 -26.05 -62.35
N PRO A 7 -13.23 -26.30 -61.03
CA PRO A 7 -13.05 -25.26 -60.04
C PRO A 7 -11.63 -24.70 -60.16
N ASP A 8 -11.53 -23.40 -60.42
CA ASP A 8 -10.27 -22.68 -60.51
C ASP A 8 -9.81 -22.14 -59.14
N LEU A 9 -8.61 -21.54 -59.10
CA LEU A 9 -8.05 -20.93 -57.88
C LEU A 9 -8.99 -19.89 -57.24
N VAL A 10 -9.77 -19.18 -58.05
CA VAL A 10 -10.73 -18.16 -57.59
C VAL A 10 -11.92 -18.82 -56.86
N THR A 11 -12.41 -19.94 -57.38
CA THR A 11 -13.49 -20.73 -56.78
C THR A 11 -13.06 -21.29 -55.42
N PHE A 12 -11.84 -21.84 -55.32
CA PHE A 12 -11.27 -22.31 -54.06
C PHE A 12 -11.02 -21.19 -53.06
N ASN A 13 -10.46 -20.04 -53.48
CA ASN A 13 -10.27 -18.88 -52.61
C ASN A 13 -11.59 -18.30 -52.10
N SER A 14 -12.65 -18.34 -52.91
CA SER A 14 -14.00 -17.93 -52.49
C SER A 14 -14.57 -18.87 -51.42
N ALA A 15 -14.39 -20.18 -51.59
CA ALA A 15 -14.77 -21.17 -50.58
C ALA A 15 -13.95 -21.00 -49.28
N LEU A 16 -12.63 -20.79 -49.38
CA LEU A 16 -11.77 -20.49 -48.24
C LEU A 16 -12.22 -19.21 -47.51
N ASN A 17 -12.63 -18.17 -48.25
CA ASN A 17 -13.09 -16.92 -47.64
C ASN A 17 -14.44 -17.08 -46.91
N ALA A 18 -15.33 -17.93 -47.43
CA ALA A 18 -16.57 -18.31 -46.75
C ALA A 18 -16.30 -19.08 -45.45
N LEU A 19 -15.34 -20.02 -45.47
CA LEU A 19 -14.89 -20.75 -44.28
C LEU A 19 -14.19 -19.84 -43.26
N ALA A 20 -13.37 -18.89 -43.73
CA ALA A 20 -12.71 -17.91 -42.88
C ALA A 20 -13.69 -16.96 -42.20
N SER A 21 -14.74 -16.53 -42.93
CA SER A 21 -15.82 -15.71 -42.37
C SER A 21 -16.61 -16.46 -41.27
N SER A 22 -16.70 -17.78 -41.40
CA SER A 22 -17.38 -18.67 -40.45
C SER A 22 -16.47 -19.19 -39.31
N ALA A 23 -15.20 -18.76 -39.26
CA ALA A 23 -14.19 -19.22 -38.28
C ALA A 23 -13.92 -20.74 -38.27
N CYS A 24 -14.22 -21.44 -39.38
CA CYS A 24 -14.02 -22.88 -39.58
C CYS A 24 -12.60 -23.19 -40.06
N TRP A 25 -11.61 -23.05 -39.17
CA TRP A 25 -10.19 -23.16 -39.55
C TRP A 25 -9.78 -24.58 -39.95
N ARG A 26 -10.38 -25.64 -39.39
CA ARG A 26 -10.02 -27.03 -39.67
C ARG A 26 -10.39 -27.43 -41.09
N GLU A 27 -11.60 -27.07 -41.48
CA GLU A 27 -12.16 -27.27 -42.81
C GLU A 27 -11.39 -26.44 -43.84
N ALA A 28 -11.00 -25.21 -43.47
CA ALA A 28 -10.17 -24.36 -44.32
C ALA A 28 -8.74 -24.92 -44.50
N SER A 29 -8.12 -25.45 -43.44
CA SER A 29 -6.82 -26.13 -43.52
C SER A 29 -6.87 -27.42 -44.32
N TRP A 30 -7.97 -28.19 -44.20
CA TRP A 30 -8.20 -29.38 -45.02
C TRP A 30 -8.33 -29.00 -46.50
N LEU A 31 -9.15 -27.99 -46.84
CA LEU A 31 -9.32 -27.53 -48.22
C LEU A 31 -8.00 -27.03 -48.83
N LEU A 32 -7.17 -26.34 -48.05
CA LEU A 32 -5.82 -25.94 -48.47
C LEU A 32 -4.90 -27.14 -48.70
N SER A 33 -4.98 -28.16 -47.85
CA SER A 33 -4.20 -29.40 -48.03
C SER A 33 -4.61 -30.18 -49.27
N GLU A 34 -5.91 -30.19 -49.59
CA GLU A 34 -6.44 -30.81 -50.82
C GLU A 34 -5.98 -30.10 -52.09
N MET A 35 -5.93 -28.76 -52.08
CA MET A 35 -5.32 -28.00 -53.17
C MET A 35 -3.85 -28.38 -53.37
N SER A 36 -3.10 -28.61 -52.29
CA SER A 36 -1.67 -28.95 -52.35
C SER A 36 -1.35 -30.43 -52.64
N GLY A 37 -2.23 -31.36 -52.27
CA GLY A 37 -1.93 -32.81 -52.23
C GLY A 37 -2.55 -33.63 -53.36
N SER A 38 -3.61 -33.13 -54.00
CA SER A 38 -4.38 -33.92 -54.96
C SER A 38 -3.82 -33.83 -56.39
N ARG A 39 -3.26 -34.95 -56.89
CA ARG A 39 -2.67 -35.08 -58.24
C ARG A 39 -3.63 -34.75 -59.41
N TRP A 40 -4.94 -34.78 -59.18
CA TRP A 40 -5.96 -34.50 -60.20
C TRP A 40 -6.40 -33.02 -60.27
N LEU A 41 -5.99 -32.18 -59.31
CA LEU A 41 -6.46 -30.79 -59.22
C LEU A 41 -5.52 -29.76 -59.85
N GLN A 42 -4.22 -30.05 -60.05
CA GLN A 42 -3.21 -29.14 -60.64
C GLN A 42 -3.29 -27.65 -60.23
N ILE A 43 -3.85 -27.32 -59.06
CA ILE A 43 -4.01 -25.95 -58.58
C ILE A 43 -3.05 -25.74 -57.41
N SER A 44 -2.01 -24.94 -57.63
CA SER A 44 -1.12 -24.54 -56.54
C SER A 44 -1.79 -23.47 -55.69
N PRO A 45 -1.87 -23.64 -54.36
CA PRO A 45 -2.31 -22.58 -53.47
C PRO A 45 -1.32 -21.42 -53.53
N ASN A 46 -1.82 -20.19 -53.56
CA ASN A 46 -1.00 -18.99 -53.53
C ASN A 46 -1.06 -18.31 -52.15
N ILE A 47 -0.31 -17.22 -51.97
CA ILE A 47 -0.25 -16.48 -50.71
C ILE A 47 -1.63 -16.01 -50.21
N VAL A 48 -2.56 -15.73 -51.13
CA VAL A 48 -3.95 -15.35 -50.80
C VAL A 48 -4.70 -16.52 -50.18
N SER A 49 -4.53 -17.75 -50.69
CA SER A 49 -5.11 -18.96 -50.09
C SER A 49 -4.61 -19.17 -48.66
N TYR A 50 -3.30 -19.05 -48.43
CA TYR A 50 -2.70 -19.18 -47.10
C TYR A 50 -3.15 -18.07 -46.14
N ASN A 51 -3.14 -16.80 -46.57
CA ASN A 51 -3.58 -15.66 -45.76
C ASN A 51 -5.06 -15.77 -45.38
N THR A 52 -5.89 -16.33 -46.26
CA THR A 52 -7.32 -16.57 -45.97
C THR A 52 -7.50 -17.64 -44.88
N VAL A 53 -6.71 -18.72 -44.90
CA VAL A 53 -6.71 -19.74 -43.85
C VAL A 53 -6.13 -19.20 -42.54
N LEU A 54 -5.05 -18.39 -42.59
CA LEU A 54 -4.52 -17.70 -41.40
C LEU A 54 -5.57 -16.81 -40.75
N ARG A 55 -6.37 -16.10 -41.56
CA ARG A 55 -7.47 -15.26 -41.07
C ARG A 55 -8.56 -16.09 -40.39
N ALA A 56 -8.86 -17.29 -40.92
CA ALA A 56 -9.75 -18.25 -40.26
C ALA A 56 -9.21 -18.66 -38.87
N CYS A 57 -7.92 -19.02 -38.80
CA CYS A 57 -7.23 -19.37 -37.55
C CYS A 57 -7.21 -18.23 -36.52
N ALA A 58 -7.04 -16.98 -36.98
CA ALA A 58 -7.06 -15.80 -36.11
C ALA A 58 -8.45 -15.56 -35.49
N ARG A 59 -9.53 -15.74 -36.27
CA ARG A 59 -10.91 -15.61 -35.77
C ARG A 59 -11.29 -16.74 -34.81
N SER A 60 -10.77 -17.95 -35.02
CA SER A 60 -10.99 -19.11 -34.16
C SER A 60 -10.06 -19.18 -32.94
N ARG A 61 -9.22 -18.16 -32.69
CA ARG A 61 -8.22 -18.10 -31.60
C ARG A 61 -7.27 -19.31 -31.56
N SER A 62 -7.01 -19.90 -32.73
CA SER A 62 -6.21 -21.14 -32.89
C SER A 62 -4.77 -20.80 -33.32
N TRP A 63 -4.00 -20.24 -32.39
CA TRP A 63 -2.65 -19.72 -32.67
C TRP A 63 -1.65 -20.81 -33.09
N GLN A 64 -1.77 -22.04 -32.57
CA GLN A 64 -0.87 -23.15 -32.93
C GLN A 64 -0.99 -23.51 -34.40
N ALA A 65 -2.23 -23.59 -34.89
CA ALA A 65 -2.52 -23.86 -36.30
C ALA A 65 -2.04 -22.70 -37.19
N ALA A 66 -2.19 -21.45 -36.74
CA ALA A 66 -1.68 -20.28 -37.45
C ALA A 66 -0.14 -20.31 -37.58
N LEU A 67 0.58 -20.66 -36.51
CA LEU A 67 2.05 -20.77 -36.55
C LEU A 67 2.53 -21.92 -37.43
N GLN A 68 1.87 -23.08 -37.37
CA GLN A 68 2.18 -24.22 -38.24
C GLN A 68 1.94 -23.87 -39.72
N LEU A 69 0.85 -23.16 -40.02
CA LEU A 69 0.56 -22.73 -41.39
C LEU A 69 1.57 -21.69 -41.89
N LEU A 70 1.97 -20.75 -41.01
CA LEU A 70 3.02 -19.78 -41.31
C LEU A 70 4.35 -20.48 -41.55
N SER A 71 4.74 -21.47 -40.72
CA SER A 71 5.97 -22.23 -40.92
C SER A 71 5.96 -23.03 -42.22
N ASN A 72 4.80 -23.59 -42.61
CA ASN A 72 4.65 -24.30 -43.87
C ASN A 72 4.82 -23.36 -45.06
N LEU A 73 4.24 -22.16 -44.99
CA LEU A 73 4.40 -21.12 -46.01
C LEU A 73 5.87 -20.71 -46.13
N CYS A 74 6.57 -20.54 -45.01
CA CYS A 74 7.99 -20.18 -44.98
C CYS A 74 8.94 -21.24 -45.59
N GLN A 75 8.49 -22.49 -45.74
CA GLN A 75 9.30 -23.60 -46.25
C GLN A 75 9.13 -23.85 -47.75
N GLN A 76 8.22 -23.15 -48.44
CA GLN A 76 7.83 -23.41 -49.84
C GLN A 76 8.73 -22.77 -50.91
N GLY A 77 9.85 -22.12 -50.55
CA GLY A 77 10.79 -21.50 -51.51
C GLY A 77 10.40 -20.07 -51.95
N PRO A 78 11.15 -19.46 -52.90
CA PRO A 78 11.07 -18.03 -53.24
C PRO A 78 9.76 -17.58 -53.92
N GLU A 79 8.97 -18.49 -54.49
CA GLU A 79 7.64 -18.18 -55.06
C GLU A 79 6.50 -18.22 -54.00
N GLY A 80 6.82 -18.63 -52.76
CA GLY A 80 5.88 -18.78 -51.64
C GLY A 80 6.28 -18.02 -50.38
N GLU A 81 7.08 -16.95 -50.50
CA GLU A 81 7.55 -16.18 -49.35
C GLU A 81 6.40 -15.54 -48.58
N ALA A 82 6.35 -15.81 -47.26
CA ALA A 82 5.38 -15.19 -46.37
C ALA A 82 5.57 -13.66 -46.37
N ASP A 83 4.50 -12.94 -46.70
CA ASP A 83 4.48 -11.49 -46.75
C ASP A 83 4.17 -10.88 -45.38
N LEU A 84 4.24 -9.55 -45.28
CA LEU A 84 3.89 -8.83 -44.06
C LEU A 84 2.45 -9.14 -43.61
N VAL A 85 1.53 -9.42 -44.54
CA VAL A 85 0.13 -9.77 -44.25
C VAL A 85 0.05 -11.15 -43.58
N SER A 86 0.82 -12.15 -44.02
CA SER A 86 0.92 -13.46 -43.37
C SER A 86 1.37 -13.34 -41.92
N PHE A 87 2.43 -12.57 -41.67
CA PHE A 87 2.94 -12.34 -40.32
C PHE A 87 1.96 -11.54 -39.46
N ASN A 88 1.39 -10.44 -39.97
CA ASN A 88 0.40 -9.64 -39.22
C ASN A 88 -0.83 -10.47 -38.84
N THR A 89 -1.29 -11.35 -39.73
CA THR A 89 -2.43 -12.23 -39.45
C THR A 89 -2.09 -13.29 -38.41
N ALA A 90 -0.87 -13.85 -38.43
CA ALA A 90 -0.38 -14.78 -37.42
C ALA A 90 -0.17 -14.10 -36.05
N ILE A 91 0.43 -12.91 -36.02
CA ILE A 91 0.57 -12.09 -34.80
C ILE A 91 -0.82 -11.78 -34.23
N SER A 92 -1.80 -11.42 -35.06
CA SER A 92 -3.17 -11.16 -34.61
C SER A 92 -3.89 -12.42 -34.10
N ALA A 93 -3.54 -13.62 -34.59
CA ALA A 93 -4.00 -14.88 -34.01
C ALA A 93 -3.42 -15.09 -32.60
N CYS A 94 -2.12 -14.82 -32.42
CA CYS A 94 -1.46 -14.90 -31.11
C CYS A 94 -1.99 -13.84 -30.11
N GLU A 95 -2.25 -12.61 -30.57
CA GLU A 95 -2.81 -11.50 -29.77
C GLU A 95 -4.22 -11.81 -29.24
N ARG A 96 -5.08 -12.42 -30.06
CA ARG A 96 -6.42 -12.88 -29.65
C ARG A 96 -6.40 -14.07 -28.70
N SER A 97 -5.28 -14.77 -28.59
CA SER A 97 -5.06 -15.88 -27.67
C SER A 97 -4.18 -15.50 -26.47
N SER A 98 -3.92 -14.20 -26.27
CA SER A 98 -3.11 -13.63 -25.18
C SER A 98 -1.68 -14.18 -25.10
N GLN A 99 -1.09 -14.58 -26.24
CA GLN A 99 0.28 -15.12 -26.33
C GLN A 99 1.27 -14.03 -26.73
N TRP A 100 1.58 -13.10 -25.83
CA TRP A 100 2.42 -11.93 -26.13
C TRP A 100 3.87 -12.31 -26.47
N GLN A 101 4.43 -13.37 -25.86
CA GLN A 101 5.80 -13.84 -26.11
C GLN A 101 5.98 -14.26 -27.57
N LEU A 102 4.96 -14.93 -28.12
CA LEU A 102 4.94 -15.35 -29.52
C LEU A 102 4.75 -14.16 -30.46
N CYS A 103 3.97 -13.15 -30.05
CA CYS A 103 3.85 -11.90 -30.82
C CYS A 103 5.20 -11.18 -30.93
N SER A 104 5.94 -11.05 -29.82
CA SER A 104 7.27 -10.44 -29.83
C SER A 104 8.29 -11.24 -30.64
N SER A 105 8.24 -12.58 -30.58
CA SER A 105 9.16 -13.42 -31.36
C SER A 105 8.88 -13.36 -32.86
N LEU A 106 7.62 -13.30 -33.27
CA LEU A 106 7.23 -13.10 -34.67
C LEU A 106 7.62 -11.71 -35.19
N LEU A 107 7.51 -10.67 -34.36
CA LEU A 107 7.97 -9.31 -34.71
C LEU A 107 9.48 -9.27 -34.91
N ALA A 108 10.26 -9.97 -34.08
CA ALA A 108 11.70 -10.10 -34.26
C ALA A 108 12.04 -10.91 -35.53
N ASN A 109 11.25 -11.93 -35.87
CA ASN A 109 11.42 -12.73 -37.08
C ASN A 109 11.22 -11.91 -38.37
N LEU A 110 10.25 -10.98 -38.37
CA LEU A 110 10.08 -10.02 -39.47
C LEU A 110 11.37 -9.24 -39.75
N GLY A 111 11.99 -8.70 -38.69
CA GLY A 111 13.27 -7.98 -38.80
C GLY A 111 14.42 -8.82 -39.33
N GLN A 112 14.54 -10.08 -38.90
CA GLN A 112 15.56 -11.01 -39.37
C GLN A 112 15.42 -11.37 -40.86
N ARG A 113 14.22 -11.27 -41.42
CA ARG A 113 13.92 -11.54 -42.83
C ARG A 113 13.98 -10.31 -43.73
N GLY A 114 14.36 -9.15 -43.19
CA GLY A 114 14.40 -7.90 -43.94
C GLY A 114 13.01 -7.31 -44.25
N LEU A 115 11.94 -7.85 -43.66
CA LEU A 115 10.60 -7.28 -43.74
C LEU A 115 10.47 -6.20 -42.67
N ARG A 116 10.14 -4.96 -43.08
CA ARG A 116 9.94 -3.87 -42.13
C ARG A 116 8.55 -3.97 -41.49
N PRO A 117 8.45 -4.05 -40.14
CA PRO A 117 7.17 -3.98 -39.45
C PRO A 117 6.43 -2.69 -39.81
N ASP A 118 5.12 -2.77 -40.01
CA ASP A 118 4.26 -1.59 -40.20
C ASP A 118 3.56 -1.20 -38.89
N THR A 119 2.82 -0.08 -38.93
CA THR A 119 2.03 0.39 -37.79
C THR A 119 1.03 -0.67 -37.31
N VAL A 120 0.52 -1.51 -38.23
CA VAL A 120 -0.39 -2.61 -37.88
C VAL A 120 0.32 -3.69 -37.07
N SER A 121 1.51 -4.16 -37.51
CA SER A 121 2.33 -5.14 -36.78
C SER A 121 2.62 -4.70 -35.35
N LEU A 122 2.96 -3.42 -35.20
CA LEU A 122 3.36 -2.85 -33.91
C LEU A 122 2.15 -2.62 -33.01
N ASN A 123 1.02 -2.18 -33.55
CA ASN A 123 -0.23 -2.04 -32.80
C ASN A 123 -0.75 -3.37 -32.27
N THR A 124 -0.69 -4.46 -33.06
CA THR A 124 -1.07 -5.78 -32.57
C THR A 124 -0.12 -6.27 -31.48
N VAL A 125 1.19 -6.02 -31.59
CA VAL A 125 2.14 -6.37 -30.53
C VAL A 125 1.90 -5.55 -29.26
N LEU A 126 1.75 -4.22 -29.37
CA LEU A 126 1.42 -3.33 -28.25
C LEU A 126 0.12 -3.75 -27.56
N SER A 127 -0.93 -4.06 -28.31
CA SER A 127 -2.18 -4.58 -27.75
C SER A 127 -1.99 -5.95 -27.08
N SER A 128 -1.13 -6.82 -27.61
CA SER A 128 -0.83 -8.11 -26.99
C SER A 128 -0.07 -7.95 -25.68
N LEU A 129 0.89 -7.01 -25.61
CA LEU A 129 1.65 -6.68 -24.40
C LEU A 129 0.75 -6.06 -23.33
N ALA A 130 -0.16 -5.18 -23.73
CA ALA A 130 -1.16 -4.60 -22.82
C ALA A 130 -2.08 -5.66 -22.20
N ARG A 131 -2.50 -6.67 -22.97
CA ARG A 131 -3.29 -7.82 -22.47
C ARG A 131 -2.46 -8.83 -21.67
N GLY A 132 -1.15 -8.86 -21.88
CA GLY A 132 -0.20 -9.72 -21.18
C GLY A 132 0.35 -9.13 -19.89
N ASP A 133 -0.13 -7.96 -19.45
CA ASP A 133 0.36 -7.20 -18.28
C ASP A 133 1.85 -6.80 -18.34
N GLU A 134 2.46 -6.83 -19.53
CA GLU A 134 3.87 -6.47 -19.79
C GLU A 134 4.01 -4.98 -20.17
N TRP A 135 3.57 -4.09 -19.27
CA TRP A 135 3.53 -2.65 -19.53
C TRP A 135 4.92 -2.04 -19.78
N GLN A 136 5.99 -2.55 -19.15
CA GLN A 136 7.36 -2.03 -19.34
C GLN A 136 7.84 -2.23 -20.77
N ARG A 137 7.53 -3.40 -21.36
CA ARG A 137 7.86 -3.72 -22.74
C ARG A 137 7.02 -2.90 -23.71
N ALA A 138 5.74 -2.70 -23.40
CA ALA A 138 4.86 -1.84 -24.19
C ALA A 138 5.35 -0.38 -24.20
N MET A 139 5.80 0.12 -23.05
CA MET A 139 6.43 1.43 -22.91
C MET A 139 7.70 1.52 -23.75
N LEU A 140 8.62 0.58 -23.60
CA LEU A 140 9.90 0.58 -24.33
C LEU A 140 9.67 0.53 -25.85
N LEU A 141 8.77 -0.32 -26.33
CA LEU A 141 8.42 -0.40 -27.75
C LEU A 141 7.78 0.91 -28.27
N PHE A 142 6.97 1.58 -27.45
CA PHE A 142 6.37 2.85 -27.82
C PHE A 142 7.38 4.02 -27.80
N GLU A 143 8.33 4.00 -26.88
CA GLU A 143 9.45 4.95 -26.87
C GLU A 143 10.33 4.80 -28.11
N GLU A 144 10.60 3.56 -28.54
CA GLU A 144 11.29 3.29 -29.80
C GLU A 144 10.52 3.84 -31.02
N LEU A 145 9.19 3.78 -30.99
CA LEU A 145 8.33 4.36 -32.02
C LEU A 145 8.38 5.90 -32.03
N LEU A 146 8.35 6.52 -30.85
CA LEU A 146 8.46 7.98 -30.72
C LEU A 146 9.86 8.50 -31.09
N ALA A 147 10.91 7.68 -30.93
CA ALA A 147 12.29 8.05 -31.24
C ALA A 147 12.61 8.09 -32.75
N GLY A 148 11.66 7.74 -33.63
CA GLY A 148 11.81 7.88 -35.09
C GLY A 148 12.55 6.72 -35.77
N SER A 149 12.77 5.61 -35.07
CA SER A 149 13.47 4.42 -35.58
C SER A 149 12.60 3.53 -36.50
N GLY A 150 11.31 3.85 -36.67
CA GLY A 150 10.31 2.98 -37.29
C GLY A 150 9.06 3.70 -37.82
N PRO A 151 7.93 2.98 -38.04
CA PRO A 151 6.65 3.55 -38.48
C PRO A 151 6.13 4.63 -37.54
N VAL A 152 5.42 5.62 -38.09
CA VAL A 152 4.81 6.69 -37.29
C VAL A 152 3.79 6.09 -36.33
N ALA A 153 3.94 6.39 -35.04
CA ALA A 153 2.97 6.01 -34.01
C ALA A 153 1.62 6.66 -34.29
N ASP A 154 0.54 5.88 -34.22
CA ASP A 154 -0.82 6.37 -34.37
C ASP A 154 -1.56 6.42 -33.02
N SER A 155 -2.77 6.98 -33.03
CA SER A 155 -3.59 7.04 -31.82
C SER A 155 -3.96 5.64 -31.26
N THR A 156 -3.89 4.59 -32.08
CA THR A 156 -4.16 3.21 -31.64
C THR A 156 -2.97 2.64 -30.88
N SER A 157 -1.74 2.95 -31.32
CA SER A 157 -0.50 2.68 -30.61
C SER A 157 -0.55 3.29 -29.21
N LEU A 158 -0.90 4.59 -29.13
CA LEU A 158 -1.01 5.32 -27.88
C LEU A 158 -2.10 4.73 -26.97
N GLY A 159 -3.30 4.46 -27.50
CA GLY A 159 -4.40 3.89 -26.72
C GLY A 159 -4.06 2.51 -26.13
N SER A 160 -3.30 1.69 -26.85
CA SER A 160 -2.87 0.37 -26.37
C SER A 160 -1.91 0.48 -25.17
N VAL A 161 -0.97 1.43 -25.23
CA VAL A 161 -0.03 1.70 -24.14
C VAL A 161 -0.73 2.33 -22.94
N LEU A 162 -1.63 3.28 -23.17
CA LEU A 162 -2.43 3.91 -22.10
C LEU A 162 -3.32 2.88 -21.38
N SER A 163 -3.88 1.90 -22.10
CA SER A 163 -4.61 0.79 -21.48
C SER A 163 -3.69 -0.14 -20.67
N ALA A 164 -2.44 -0.34 -21.10
CA ALA A 164 -1.44 -1.04 -20.28
C ALA A 164 -1.12 -0.24 -18.99
N CYS A 165 -0.97 1.09 -19.10
CA CYS A 165 -0.76 1.97 -17.94
C CYS A 165 -1.95 1.97 -16.98
N GLU A 166 -3.19 1.94 -17.49
CA GLU A 166 -4.42 1.84 -16.71
C GLU A 166 -4.42 0.60 -15.82
N ARG A 167 -4.13 -0.58 -16.39
CA ARG A 167 -4.18 -1.86 -15.68
C ARG A 167 -3.21 -1.94 -14.50
N VAL A 168 -2.11 -1.19 -14.56
CA VAL A 168 -1.04 -1.17 -13.55
C VAL A 168 -1.16 0.07 -12.63
N GLY A 169 -2.00 1.04 -13.01
CA GLY A 169 -2.24 2.26 -12.24
C GLY A 169 -1.16 3.34 -12.39
N LEU A 170 -0.39 3.31 -13.48
CA LEU A 170 0.73 4.23 -13.75
C LEU A 170 0.27 5.52 -14.43
N TRP A 171 -0.46 6.36 -13.69
CA TRP A 171 -1.04 7.58 -14.23
C TRP A 171 0.01 8.63 -14.66
N GLN A 172 1.17 8.70 -13.97
CA GLN A 172 2.23 9.65 -14.31
C GLN A 172 2.82 9.37 -15.69
N ALA A 173 3.07 8.09 -15.98
CA ALA A 173 3.56 7.65 -17.28
C ALA A 173 2.52 7.94 -18.37
N ALA A 174 1.24 7.63 -18.10
CA ALA A 174 0.14 7.90 -19.03
C ALA A 174 0.03 9.39 -19.39
N TRP A 175 0.15 10.29 -18.40
CA TRP A 175 0.11 11.74 -18.63
C TRP A 175 1.32 12.27 -19.40
N SER A 176 2.52 11.81 -19.04
CA SER A 176 3.76 12.17 -19.74
C SER A 176 3.71 11.74 -21.22
N LEU A 177 3.20 10.54 -21.50
CA LEU A 177 3.04 10.02 -22.86
C LEU A 177 2.07 10.86 -23.70
N LEU A 178 0.92 11.24 -23.13
CA LEU A 178 -0.01 12.15 -23.79
C LEU A 178 0.66 13.47 -24.17
N GLY A 179 1.39 14.09 -23.24
CA GLY A 179 2.10 15.33 -23.49
C GLY A 179 3.16 15.20 -24.58
N ARG A 180 3.91 14.09 -24.59
CA ARG A 180 4.93 13.81 -25.62
C ARG A 180 4.34 13.50 -26.98
N PHE A 181 3.23 12.77 -27.04
CA PHE A 181 2.51 12.51 -28.29
C PHE A 181 2.00 13.81 -28.92
N ARG A 182 1.42 14.70 -28.10
CA ARG A 182 1.05 16.06 -28.50
C ARG A 182 2.26 16.89 -28.94
N GLY A 183 3.40 16.75 -28.26
CA GLY A 183 4.65 17.43 -28.60
C GLY A 183 5.20 17.08 -29.99
N GLN A 184 4.76 15.98 -30.60
CA GLN A 184 5.08 15.62 -31.99
C GLN A 184 4.08 16.17 -33.02
N GLY A 185 3.09 16.97 -32.58
CA GLY A 185 2.02 17.49 -33.44
C GLY A 185 0.95 16.45 -33.81
N LEU A 186 0.87 15.34 -33.07
CA LEU A 186 -0.13 14.30 -33.25
C LEU A 186 -1.25 14.45 -32.21
N GLU A 187 -2.50 14.48 -32.68
CA GLU A 187 -3.66 14.61 -31.81
C GLU A 187 -4.20 13.24 -31.38
N PRO A 188 -4.32 12.97 -30.06
CA PRO A 188 -4.90 11.73 -29.56
C PRO A 188 -6.41 11.69 -29.86
N GLN A 189 -6.89 10.57 -30.42
CA GLN A 189 -8.32 10.38 -30.66
C GLN A 189 -9.05 9.92 -29.39
N SER A 190 -10.38 9.96 -29.44
CA SER A 190 -11.28 9.69 -28.30
C SER A 190 -11.00 8.38 -27.56
N GLY A 191 -10.56 7.31 -28.26
CA GLY A 191 -10.17 6.05 -27.64
C GLY A 191 -8.94 6.14 -26.73
N ALA A 192 -7.92 6.90 -27.15
CA ALA A 192 -6.72 7.13 -26.36
C ALA A 192 -7.00 8.05 -25.17
N LEU A 193 -7.79 9.11 -25.38
CA LEU A 193 -8.24 10.01 -24.31
C LEU A 193 -9.05 9.28 -23.22
N ARG A 194 -9.92 8.34 -23.61
CA ARG A 194 -10.66 7.49 -22.66
C ARG A 194 -9.76 6.55 -21.87
N ALA A 195 -8.79 5.91 -22.52
CA ALA A 195 -7.81 5.07 -21.84
C ALA A 195 -6.96 5.90 -20.85
N ALA A 196 -6.62 7.13 -21.21
CA ALA A 196 -5.94 8.06 -20.31
C ALA A 196 -6.81 8.47 -19.12
N LEU A 197 -8.08 8.82 -19.34
CA LEU A 197 -9.04 9.12 -18.26
C LEU A 197 -9.16 7.96 -17.27
N SER A 198 -9.23 6.72 -17.78
CA SER A 198 -9.27 5.53 -16.91
C SER A 198 -7.95 5.33 -16.15
N ALA A 199 -6.79 5.61 -16.78
CA ALA A 199 -5.50 5.57 -16.11
C ALA A 199 -5.36 6.66 -15.03
N LEU A 200 -5.88 7.86 -15.24
CA LEU A 200 -5.87 8.95 -14.25
C LEU A 200 -6.68 8.61 -12.98
N ARG A 201 -7.64 7.67 -13.07
CA ARG A 201 -8.44 7.20 -11.93
C ARG A 201 -7.57 6.60 -10.82
N SER A 202 -6.52 5.86 -11.15
CA SER A 202 -5.63 5.25 -10.14
C SER A 202 -4.83 6.31 -9.36
N GLY A 203 -4.64 7.49 -9.94
CA GLY A 203 -3.95 8.63 -9.32
C GLY A 203 -4.84 9.67 -8.66
N GLY A 204 -6.17 9.56 -8.79
CA GLY A 204 -7.11 10.58 -8.29
C GLY A 204 -6.89 11.98 -8.90
N ARG A 205 -6.31 12.06 -10.11
CA ARG A 205 -5.93 13.33 -10.76
C ARG A 205 -7.12 13.94 -11.49
N TRP A 206 -8.04 14.52 -10.73
CA TRP A 206 -9.30 15.06 -11.26
C TRP A 206 -9.14 16.31 -12.13
N GLN A 207 -8.15 17.17 -11.86
CA GLN A 207 -7.91 18.39 -12.63
C GLN A 207 -7.53 18.04 -14.08
N GLU A 208 -6.57 17.15 -14.25
CA GLU A 208 -6.17 16.59 -15.54
C GLU A 208 -7.33 15.87 -16.23
N ALA A 209 -8.15 15.14 -15.47
CA ALA A 209 -9.32 14.45 -16.03
C ALA A 209 -10.37 15.43 -16.59
N LEU A 210 -10.61 16.57 -15.93
CA LEU A 210 -11.50 17.62 -16.44
C LEU A 210 -10.93 18.31 -17.68
N LEU A 211 -9.62 18.51 -17.75
CA LEU A 211 -8.96 19.04 -18.95
C LEU A 211 -9.15 18.09 -20.15
N LEU A 212 -8.94 16.78 -19.96
CA LEU A 212 -9.17 15.78 -21.01
C LEU A 212 -10.65 15.64 -21.38
N LEU A 213 -11.57 15.84 -20.43
CA LEU A 213 -13.00 15.85 -20.72
C LEU A 213 -13.38 17.04 -21.61
N GLY A 214 -12.83 18.23 -21.34
CA GLY A 214 -13.00 19.41 -22.21
C GLY A 214 -12.46 19.19 -23.63
N GLU A 215 -11.34 18.49 -23.80
CA GLU A 215 -10.81 18.15 -25.13
C GLU A 215 -11.68 17.13 -25.89
N LEU A 216 -12.37 16.23 -25.19
CA LEU A 216 -13.36 15.33 -25.80
C LEU A 216 -14.60 16.09 -26.31
N ASP A 217 -14.84 17.31 -25.82
CA ASP A 217 -15.99 18.13 -26.19
C ASP A 217 -15.86 18.76 -27.58
N ASP A 218 -14.66 19.24 -27.93
CA ASP A 218 -14.39 19.87 -29.23
C ASP A 218 -14.46 18.88 -30.41
N SER A 219 -14.41 17.57 -30.12
CA SER A 219 -14.44 16.50 -31.12
C SER A 219 -15.83 15.89 -31.35
N SER A 220 -16.90 16.43 -30.73
CA SER A 220 -18.30 15.96 -30.86
C SER A 220 -18.52 14.46 -30.53
N SER A 221 -17.64 13.89 -29.70
CA SER A 221 -17.64 12.45 -29.32
C SER A 221 -17.66 12.21 -27.80
N ALA A 222 -17.91 13.25 -26.99
CA ALA A 222 -18.14 13.13 -25.55
C ALA A 222 -19.45 12.38 -25.26
N ASP A 223 -19.38 11.06 -25.38
CA ASP A 223 -20.45 10.13 -25.00
C ASP A 223 -20.60 10.06 -23.48
N VAL A 224 -21.68 9.42 -23.03
CA VAL A 224 -21.92 8.99 -21.63
C VAL A 224 -20.66 8.36 -20.99
N VAL A 225 -19.81 7.70 -21.80
CA VAL A 225 -18.61 7.02 -21.33
C VAL A 225 -17.46 7.97 -20.95
N GLY A 226 -17.34 9.14 -21.58
CA GLY A 226 -16.33 10.14 -21.22
C GLY A 226 -16.66 10.80 -19.89
N PHE A 227 -17.92 11.21 -19.74
CA PHE A 227 -18.45 11.74 -18.48
C PHE A 227 -18.37 10.70 -17.35
N SER A 228 -18.78 9.46 -17.58
CA SER A 228 -18.71 8.43 -16.52
C SER A 228 -17.28 8.09 -16.10
N ALA A 229 -16.30 8.12 -17.02
CA ALA A 229 -14.89 7.95 -16.69
C ALA A 229 -14.36 9.11 -15.83
N ALA A 230 -14.66 10.36 -16.21
CA ALA A 230 -14.28 11.54 -15.41
C ALA A 230 -14.94 11.52 -14.03
N MET A 231 -16.21 11.10 -13.94
CA MET A 231 -16.94 10.95 -12.69
C MET A 231 -16.31 9.89 -11.78
N ALA A 232 -15.77 8.80 -12.33
CA ALA A 232 -15.03 7.81 -11.56
C ALA A 232 -13.69 8.35 -11.00
N VAL A 233 -13.01 9.25 -11.72
CA VAL A 233 -11.82 9.94 -11.20
C VAL A 233 -12.20 10.92 -10.07
N LEU A 234 -13.33 11.62 -10.22
CA LEU A 234 -13.85 12.54 -9.20
C LEU A 234 -14.28 11.81 -7.93
N GLU A 235 -14.83 10.60 -8.05
CA GLU A 235 -15.13 9.71 -6.92
C GLU A 235 -13.84 9.33 -6.17
N THR A 236 -12.79 8.86 -6.86
CA THR A 236 -11.53 8.47 -6.20
C THR A 236 -10.80 9.65 -5.57
N ALA A 237 -10.93 10.84 -6.16
CA ALA A 237 -10.38 12.08 -5.63
C ALA A 237 -11.22 12.71 -4.49
N GLY A 238 -12.45 12.22 -4.25
CA GLY A 238 -13.36 12.82 -3.25
C GLY A 238 -13.84 14.24 -3.58
N SER A 239 -13.67 14.70 -4.82
CA SER A 239 -13.95 16.10 -5.23
C SER A 239 -15.42 16.29 -5.61
N TRP A 240 -16.29 16.33 -4.60
CA TRP A 240 -17.74 16.32 -4.77
C TRP A 240 -18.28 17.57 -5.49
N GLN A 241 -17.74 18.77 -5.23
CA GLN A 241 -18.20 20.02 -5.86
C GLN A 241 -18.09 19.92 -7.39
N GLN A 242 -16.94 19.44 -7.86
CA GLN A 242 -16.67 19.27 -9.28
C GLN A 242 -17.53 18.15 -9.89
N ALA A 243 -17.80 17.07 -9.14
CA ALA A 243 -18.73 16.02 -9.57
C ALA A 243 -20.15 16.56 -9.83
N PHE A 244 -20.65 17.49 -9.00
CA PHE A 244 -21.93 18.15 -9.24
C PHE A 244 -21.88 19.13 -10.42
N CYS A 245 -20.76 19.85 -10.62
CA CYS A 245 -20.57 20.69 -11.81
C CYS A 245 -20.63 19.87 -13.10
N VAL A 246 -19.93 18.74 -13.14
CA VAL A 246 -19.92 17.82 -14.30
C VAL A 246 -21.31 17.23 -14.55
N LEU A 247 -22.09 16.92 -13.51
CA LEU A 247 -23.49 16.50 -13.65
C LEU A 247 -24.37 17.59 -14.27
N ALA A 248 -24.19 18.85 -13.85
CA ALA A 248 -24.93 19.99 -14.41
C ALA A 248 -24.57 20.22 -15.88
N GLU A 249 -23.29 20.10 -16.21
CA GLU A 249 -22.77 20.18 -17.57
C GLU A 249 -23.35 19.08 -18.47
N MET A 250 -23.30 17.82 -18.02
CA MET A 250 -23.87 16.67 -18.73
C MET A 250 -25.37 16.90 -19.04
N ARG A 251 -26.14 17.44 -18.08
CA ARG A 251 -27.56 17.77 -18.27
C ARG A 251 -27.79 18.92 -19.23
N SER A 252 -27.00 19.99 -19.14
CA SER A 252 -27.13 21.16 -20.03
C SER A 252 -26.93 20.80 -21.50
N ARG A 253 -26.17 19.73 -21.74
CA ARG A 253 -25.83 19.19 -23.06
C ARG A 253 -26.80 18.10 -23.53
N GLY A 254 -27.83 17.77 -22.75
CA GLY A 254 -28.82 16.76 -23.10
C GLY A 254 -28.32 15.31 -23.01
N VAL A 255 -27.15 15.07 -22.41
CA VAL A 255 -26.63 13.72 -22.17
C VAL A 255 -27.28 13.19 -20.88
N ALA A 256 -27.97 12.05 -20.97
CA ALA A 256 -28.68 11.48 -19.83
C ALA A 256 -27.69 10.79 -18.85
N PRO A 257 -27.65 11.19 -17.56
CA PRO A 257 -26.84 10.49 -16.55
C PRO A 257 -27.29 9.04 -16.41
N ASP A 258 -26.33 8.13 -16.39
CA ASP A 258 -26.55 6.70 -16.21
C ASP A 258 -26.37 6.27 -14.75
N SER A 259 -26.72 5.03 -14.44
CA SER A 259 -26.52 4.46 -13.10
C SER A 259 -25.07 4.53 -12.57
N TYR A 260 -24.05 4.51 -13.44
CA TYR A 260 -22.65 4.68 -13.04
C TYR A 260 -22.36 6.12 -12.59
N THR A 261 -22.90 7.10 -13.31
CA THR A 261 -22.80 8.53 -12.95
C THR A 261 -23.41 8.79 -11.57
N TYR A 262 -24.61 8.26 -11.30
CA TYR A 262 -25.24 8.36 -9.98
C TYR A 262 -24.45 7.62 -8.90
N SER A 263 -23.90 6.44 -9.19
CA SER A 263 -23.08 5.70 -8.23
C SER A 263 -21.82 6.47 -7.84
N ALA A 264 -21.11 7.06 -8.82
CA ALA A 264 -19.92 7.87 -8.59
C ALA A 264 -20.22 9.15 -7.81
N LEU A 265 -21.35 9.82 -8.09
CA LEU A 265 -21.82 10.97 -7.31
C LEU A 265 -22.13 10.62 -5.85
N LEU A 266 -22.82 9.50 -5.63
CA LEU A 266 -23.07 9.00 -4.28
C LEU A 266 -21.75 8.61 -3.59
N GLY A 267 -20.80 8.04 -4.34
CA GLY A 267 -19.44 7.79 -3.87
C GLY A 267 -18.70 9.05 -3.44
N SER A 268 -18.75 10.14 -4.22
CA SER A 268 -18.13 11.42 -3.84
C SER A 268 -18.88 12.13 -2.70
N CYS A 269 -20.21 11.97 -2.59
CA CYS A 269 -20.98 12.45 -1.44
C CYS A 269 -20.55 11.78 -0.12
N ARG A 270 -19.99 10.57 -0.16
CA ARG A 270 -19.40 9.95 1.03
C ARG A 270 -18.17 10.72 1.52
N ALA A 271 -17.34 11.23 0.61
CA ALA A 271 -16.21 12.09 0.99
C ALA A 271 -16.72 13.42 1.56
N TRP A 272 -17.74 14.01 0.94
CA TRP A 272 -18.40 15.23 1.45
C TRP A 272 -18.99 15.05 2.86
N ALA A 273 -19.52 13.86 3.17
CA ALA A 273 -20.09 13.57 4.50
C ALA A 273 -19.07 13.69 5.65
N SER A 274 -17.76 13.71 5.35
CA SER A 274 -16.72 14.00 6.35
C SER A 274 -16.61 15.49 6.72
N GLU A 275 -17.07 16.39 5.85
CA GLU A 275 -17.09 17.85 6.06
C GLU A 275 -18.45 18.31 6.59
N ASP A 276 -19.54 17.93 5.91
CA ASP A 276 -20.92 18.26 6.28
C ASP A 276 -21.85 17.07 5.99
N GLU A 277 -22.09 16.28 7.03
CA GLU A 277 -22.92 15.07 6.96
C GLU A 277 -24.37 15.39 6.54
N ALA A 278 -24.94 16.50 7.03
CA ALA A 278 -26.35 16.83 6.79
C ALA A 278 -26.58 17.30 5.35
N ALA A 279 -25.69 18.14 4.82
CA ALA A 279 -25.77 18.60 3.43
C ALA A 279 -25.50 17.45 2.45
N ALA A 280 -24.51 16.60 2.72
CA ALA A 280 -24.19 15.43 1.91
C ALA A 280 -25.36 14.43 1.85
N LEU A 281 -26.01 14.16 2.98
CA LEU A 281 -27.19 13.27 3.02
C LEU A 281 -28.38 13.86 2.25
N ASN A 282 -28.63 15.16 2.37
CA ASN A 282 -29.73 15.81 1.63
C ASN A 282 -29.49 15.77 0.12
N ALA A 283 -28.25 16.01 -0.32
CA ALA A 283 -27.88 15.88 -1.72
C ALA A 283 -27.96 14.43 -2.22
N ALA A 284 -27.48 13.45 -1.43
CA ALA A 284 -27.58 12.03 -1.77
C ALA A 284 -29.04 11.56 -1.91
N ARG A 285 -29.95 12.04 -1.03
CA ARG A 285 -31.39 11.77 -1.14
C ARG A 285 -31.99 12.37 -2.42
N ALA A 286 -31.62 13.61 -2.76
CA ALA A 286 -32.05 14.25 -4.00
C ALA A 286 -31.55 13.49 -5.24
N LEU A 287 -30.29 13.04 -5.24
CA LEU A 287 -29.72 12.23 -6.31
C LEU A 287 -30.44 10.89 -6.47
N LEU A 288 -30.77 10.21 -5.36
CA LEU A 288 -31.52 8.95 -5.40
C LEU A 288 -32.96 9.15 -5.91
N ALA A 289 -33.61 10.27 -5.57
CA ALA A 289 -34.93 10.61 -6.08
C ALA A 289 -34.90 10.84 -7.60
N ASP A 290 -33.95 11.64 -8.09
CA ASP A 290 -33.78 11.89 -9.52
C ASP A 290 -33.37 10.63 -10.30
N ALA A 291 -32.52 9.76 -9.73
CA ALA A 291 -32.21 8.45 -10.31
C ALA A 291 -33.44 7.53 -10.39
N ARG A 292 -34.36 7.61 -9.42
CA ARG A 292 -35.63 6.86 -9.44
C ARG A 292 -36.57 7.35 -10.53
N ASP A 293 -36.73 8.67 -10.66
CA ASP A 293 -37.58 9.28 -11.68
C ASP A 293 -37.12 8.91 -13.10
N ARG A 294 -35.81 8.76 -13.29
CA ARG A 294 -35.19 8.36 -14.55
C ARG A 294 -35.08 6.84 -14.78
N ARG A 295 -35.53 6.01 -13.83
CA ARG A 295 -35.40 4.54 -13.83
C ARG A 295 -33.96 4.01 -13.83
N GLU A 296 -33.01 4.80 -13.35
CA GLU A 296 -31.58 4.46 -13.21
C GLU A 296 -31.20 3.96 -11.81
N ALA A 297 -32.16 3.94 -10.87
CA ALA A 297 -31.97 3.43 -9.50
C ALA A 297 -31.88 1.90 -9.45
N ASN A 298 -30.79 1.34 -9.97
CA ASN A 298 -30.46 -0.08 -9.92
C ASN A 298 -29.74 -0.47 -8.62
N GLU A 299 -29.37 -1.74 -8.49
CA GLU A 299 -28.66 -2.28 -7.32
C GLU A 299 -27.36 -1.53 -6.99
N VAL A 300 -26.65 -1.01 -8.01
CA VAL A 300 -25.38 -0.29 -7.85
C VAL A 300 -25.58 1.08 -7.22
N VAL A 301 -26.63 1.80 -7.62
CA VAL A 301 -27.03 3.10 -7.03
C VAL A 301 -27.55 2.91 -5.61
N ILE A 302 -28.36 1.87 -5.38
CA ILE A 302 -28.87 1.52 -4.04
C ILE A 302 -27.71 1.16 -3.10
N GLY A 303 -26.75 0.35 -3.56
CA GLY A 303 -25.56 0.01 -2.78
C GLY A 303 -24.67 1.22 -2.48
N ALA A 304 -24.53 2.16 -3.42
CA ALA A 304 -23.83 3.42 -3.18
C ALA A 304 -24.50 4.26 -2.09
N MET A 305 -25.84 4.39 -2.11
CA MET A 305 -26.59 5.06 -1.06
C MET A 305 -26.46 4.35 0.30
N LEU A 306 -26.53 3.02 0.33
CA LEU A 306 -26.38 2.24 1.56
C LEU A 306 -25.00 2.44 2.21
N ARG A 307 -23.93 2.60 1.42
CA ARG A 307 -22.58 2.92 1.95
C ARG A 307 -22.51 4.32 2.59
N ILE A 308 -23.25 5.30 2.10
CA ILE A 308 -23.34 6.64 2.74
C ILE A 308 -24.12 6.53 4.05
N LEU A 309 -25.27 5.83 4.05
CA LEU A 309 -26.07 5.62 5.25
C LEU A 309 -25.31 4.81 6.31
N GLU A 310 -24.46 3.87 5.88
CA GLU A 310 -23.51 3.16 6.73
C GLU A 310 -22.47 4.12 7.33
N PHE A 311 -21.91 5.04 6.55
CA PHE A 311 -20.97 6.04 7.08
C PHE A 311 -21.63 6.93 8.14
N ALA A 312 -22.85 7.42 7.87
CA ALA A 312 -23.66 8.24 8.77
C ALA A 312 -24.29 7.48 9.96
N GLY A 313 -24.24 6.15 9.97
CA GLY A 313 -24.86 5.32 11.03
C GLY A 313 -26.40 5.37 11.06
N LEU A 314 -27.05 5.82 9.99
CA LEU A 314 -28.51 5.93 9.87
C LEU A 314 -29.16 4.57 9.52
N TRP A 315 -29.13 3.65 10.47
CA TRP A 315 -29.59 2.26 10.30
C TRP A 315 -31.06 2.13 9.88
N ALA A 316 -31.96 2.97 10.40
CA ALA A 316 -33.39 2.85 10.12
C ALA A 316 -33.71 3.17 8.65
N GLU A 317 -33.06 4.21 8.11
CA GLU A 317 -33.21 4.62 6.71
C GLU A 317 -32.54 3.60 5.77
N ALA A 318 -31.41 3.01 6.18
CA ALA A 318 -30.74 1.94 5.43
C ALA A 318 -31.62 0.67 5.29
N LEU A 319 -32.26 0.24 6.38
CA LEU A 319 -33.17 -0.91 6.37
C LEU A 319 -34.43 -0.64 5.53
N ASP A 320 -35.01 0.55 5.67
CA ASP A 320 -36.18 0.94 4.88
C ASP A 320 -35.85 0.98 3.38
N LEU A 321 -34.68 1.50 3.01
CA LEU A 321 -34.21 1.51 1.63
C LEU A 321 -34.02 0.09 1.08
N LEU A 322 -33.35 -0.80 1.83
CA LEU A 322 -33.12 -2.19 1.42
C LEU A 322 -34.45 -2.94 1.24
N ARG A 323 -35.35 -2.87 2.23
CA ARG A 323 -36.66 -3.55 2.17
C ARG A 323 -37.56 -2.99 1.07
N LYS A 324 -37.51 -1.68 0.80
CA LYS A 324 -38.20 -1.06 -0.36
C LYS A 324 -37.62 -1.55 -1.69
N ALA A 325 -36.32 -1.83 -1.76
CA ALA A 325 -35.70 -2.43 -2.93
C ALA A 325 -36.17 -3.89 -3.12
N SER A 326 -36.21 -4.69 -2.06
CA SER A 326 -36.65 -6.09 -2.11
C SER A 326 -38.12 -6.26 -2.51
N ARG A 327 -39.02 -5.36 -2.09
CA ARG A 327 -40.46 -5.46 -2.38
C ARG A 327 -40.86 -5.08 -3.80
N ARG A 328 -40.05 -4.29 -4.52
CA ARG A 328 -40.41 -3.69 -5.81
C ARG A 328 -39.92 -4.47 -7.02
N ALA A 329 -39.03 -5.44 -6.83
CA ALA A 329 -38.36 -6.09 -7.94
C ALA A 329 -39.06 -7.39 -8.33
N ALA A 330 -39.92 -7.31 -9.36
CA ALA A 330 -40.19 -8.44 -10.24
C ALA A 330 -38.95 -8.75 -11.10
N GLY A 331 -37.83 -9.15 -10.46
CA GLY A 331 -36.65 -9.72 -11.13
C GLY A 331 -35.27 -9.08 -10.90
N ARG A 332 -35.04 -8.29 -9.83
CA ARG A 332 -33.70 -7.76 -9.45
C ARG A 332 -33.56 -7.69 -7.93
N GLU A 333 -33.14 -8.79 -7.32
CA GLU A 333 -32.98 -8.91 -5.87
C GLU A 333 -31.75 -8.12 -5.37
N PRO A 334 -31.81 -7.45 -4.20
CA PRO A 334 -30.63 -6.82 -3.63
C PRO A 334 -29.54 -7.86 -3.41
N ASN A 335 -28.35 -7.60 -3.95
CA ASN A 335 -27.21 -8.50 -3.78
C ASN A 335 -26.70 -8.54 -2.32
N LEU A 336 -25.85 -9.53 -2.04
CA LEU A 336 -25.26 -9.78 -0.72
C LEU A 336 -24.50 -8.56 -0.16
N ILE A 337 -23.90 -7.75 -1.03
CA ILE A 337 -23.18 -6.52 -0.68
C ILE A 337 -24.15 -5.49 -0.08
N ASN A 338 -25.36 -5.35 -0.63
CA ASN A 338 -26.39 -4.46 -0.10
C ASN A 338 -26.86 -4.89 1.30
N TYR A 339 -27.03 -6.19 1.53
CA TYR A 339 -27.32 -6.75 2.86
C TYR A 339 -26.17 -6.50 3.85
N ALA A 340 -24.92 -6.69 3.41
CA ALA A 340 -23.73 -6.45 4.24
C ALA A 340 -23.58 -4.97 4.64
N SER A 341 -23.76 -4.03 3.71
CA SER A 341 -23.73 -2.58 4.01
C SER A 341 -24.87 -2.16 4.95
N ALA A 342 -26.08 -2.69 4.76
CA ALA A 342 -27.19 -2.43 5.68
C ALA A 342 -26.95 -3.01 7.08
N ALA A 343 -26.39 -4.22 7.18
CA ALA A 343 -26.00 -4.83 8.45
C ALA A 343 -24.87 -4.06 9.13
N SER A 344 -23.88 -3.55 8.39
CA SER A 344 -22.82 -2.68 8.92
C SER A 344 -23.39 -1.36 9.45
N ALA A 345 -24.38 -0.76 8.75
CA ALA A 345 -25.07 0.42 9.23
C ALA A 345 -25.81 0.15 10.56
N CYS A 346 -26.50 -0.99 10.66
CA CYS A 346 -27.15 -1.45 11.89
C CYS A 346 -26.14 -1.73 13.02
N ALA A 347 -24.96 -2.29 12.68
CA ALA A 347 -23.88 -2.53 13.64
C ALA A 347 -23.34 -1.24 14.25
N LYS A 348 -23.15 -0.18 13.44
CA LYS A 348 -22.78 1.15 13.90
C LYS A 348 -23.89 1.81 14.73
N GLY A 349 -25.14 1.60 14.34
CA GLY A 349 -26.32 2.03 15.09
C GLY A 349 -26.62 1.24 16.37
N GLN A 350 -25.78 0.26 16.73
CA GLN A 350 -25.97 -0.65 17.89
C GLN A 350 -27.32 -1.39 17.87
N LYS A 351 -27.85 -1.70 16.69
CA LYS A 351 -29.11 -2.44 16.50
C LYS A 351 -28.84 -3.88 16.05
N TRP A 352 -28.32 -4.69 16.98
CA TRP A 352 -28.00 -6.09 16.71
C TRP A 352 -29.23 -6.95 16.35
N GLU A 353 -30.41 -6.63 16.88
CA GLU A 353 -31.67 -7.33 16.56
C GLU A 353 -32.00 -7.23 15.06
N CYS A 354 -31.87 -6.02 14.50
CA CYS A 354 -32.09 -5.79 13.08
C CYS A 354 -31.06 -6.54 12.21
N CYS A 355 -29.82 -6.71 12.68
CA CYS A 355 -28.81 -7.51 11.96
C CYS A 355 -29.20 -9.00 11.90
N LEU A 356 -29.81 -9.54 12.96
CA LEU A 356 -30.30 -10.93 12.96
C LEU A 356 -31.54 -11.10 12.09
N ASP A 357 -32.43 -10.12 12.08
CA ASP A 357 -33.60 -10.13 11.20
C ASP A 357 -33.16 -10.09 9.73
N LEU A 358 -32.12 -9.31 9.38
CA LEU A 358 -31.53 -9.33 8.03
C LEU A 358 -30.94 -10.70 7.65
N LEU A 359 -30.30 -11.41 8.58
CA LEU A 359 -29.81 -12.77 8.32
C LEU A 359 -30.96 -13.75 8.05
N ARG A 360 -32.05 -13.66 8.83
CA ARG A 360 -33.24 -14.48 8.60
C ARG A 360 -33.91 -14.16 7.27
N GLU A 361 -34.07 -12.86 6.96
CA GLU A 361 -34.63 -12.41 5.68
C GLU A 361 -33.81 -12.95 4.48
N LEU A 362 -32.47 -13.03 4.61
CA LEU A 362 -31.59 -13.60 3.58
C LEU A 362 -31.70 -15.14 3.48
N GLU A 363 -31.77 -15.82 4.62
CA GLU A 363 -31.94 -17.28 4.69
C GLU A 363 -33.32 -17.72 4.14
N GLU A 364 -34.38 -16.95 4.42
CA GLU A 364 -35.72 -17.14 3.86
C GLU A 364 -35.75 -16.91 2.34
N ALA A 365 -34.89 -16.00 1.84
CA ALA A 365 -34.66 -15.81 0.41
C ALA A 365 -33.78 -16.90 -0.23
N GLY A 366 -33.32 -17.90 0.52
CA GLY A 366 -32.56 -19.04 0.01
C GLY A 366 -31.10 -18.74 -0.35
N THR A 367 -30.56 -17.59 0.08
CA THR A 367 -29.18 -17.18 -0.20
C THR A 367 -28.30 -17.37 1.04
N SER A 368 -27.11 -17.96 0.89
CA SER A 368 -26.18 -18.13 2.01
C SER A 368 -25.45 -16.82 2.35
N PRO A 369 -25.32 -16.45 3.64
CA PRO A 369 -24.59 -15.25 4.05
C PRO A 369 -23.08 -15.39 3.76
N ASP A 370 -22.42 -14.31 3.33
CA ASP A 370 -20.96 -14.26 3.18
C ASP A 370 -20.25 -13.87 4.48
N ILE A 371 -18.92 -13.99 4.44
CA ILE A 371 -18.02 -13.61 5.53
C ILE A 371 -18.21 -12.14 5.93
N VAL A 372 -18.46 -11.24 4.96
CA VAL A 372 -18.60 -9.79 5.21
C VAL A 372 -19.87 -9.52 6.03
N LEU A 373 -21.01 -10.07 5.64
CA LEU A 373 -22.26 -9.95 6.38
C LEU A 373 -22.17 -10.59 7.77
N LEU A 374 -21.61 -11.81 7.88
CA LEU A 374 -21.40 -12.47 9.18
C LEU A 374 -20.48 -11.63 10.09
N SER A 375 -19.43 -11.04 9.54
CA SER A 375 -18.52 -10.17 10.31
C SER A 375 -19.21 -8.91 10.82
N ALA A 376 -20.08 -8.29 10.01
CA ALA A 376 -20.85 -7.11 10.39
C ALA A 376 -21.84 -7.44 11.51
N VAL A 377 -22.52 -8.58 11.43
CA VAL A 377 -23.45 -9.06 12.47
C VAL A 377 -22.71 -9.38 13.77
N ILE A 378 -21.57 -10.08 13.70
CA ILE A 378 -20.73 -10.36 14.88
C ILE A 378 -20.24 -9.06 15.51
N SER A 379 -19.82 -8.08 14.70
CA SER A 379 -19.38 -6.76 15.17
C SER A 379 -20.52 -5.96 15.81
N ALA A 380 -21.76 -6.11 15.34
CA ALA A 380 -22.95 -5.55 16.00
C ALA A 380 -23.18 -6.18 17.38
N CYS A 381 -23.07 -7.52 17.48
CA CYS A 381 -23.18 -8.26 18.73
C CYS A 381 -22.07 -7.89 19.72
N GLU A 382 -20.83 -7.69 19.25
CA GLU A 382 -19.71 -7.20 20.06
C GLU A 382 -20.02 -5.82 20.66
N ARG A 383 -20.42 -4.85 19.81
CA ARG A 383 -20.74 -3.48 20.25
C ARG A 383 -21.92 -3.41 21.22
N SER A 384 -22.79 -4.41 21.18
CA SER A 384 -23.99 -4.50 22.03
C SER A 384 -23.82 -5.45 23.22
N PHE A 385 -22.62 -6.00 23.44
CA PHE A 385 -22.27 -6.93 24.52
C PHE A 385 -23.00 -8.29 24.49
N GLU A 386 -23.56 -8.69 23.33
CA GLU A 386 -24.32 -9.93 23.12
C GLU A 386 -23.41 -11.09 22.64
N TRP A 387 -22.36 -11.40 23.43
CA TRP A 387 -21.31 -12.36 23.06
C TRP A 387 -21.83 -13.79 22.85
N GLN A 388 -22.89 -14.20 23.57
CA GLN A 388 -23.49 -15.53 23.43
C GLN A 388 -24.09 -15.75 22.04
N ARG A 389 -24.72 -14.72 21.48
CA ARG A 389 -25.31 -14.76 20.15
C ARG A 389 -24.23 -14.76 19.06
N ALA A 390 -23.17 -13.96 19.25
CA ALA A 390 -22.01 -13.99 18.35
C ALA A 390 -21.39 -15.39 18.25
N LEU A 391 -21.24 -16.10 19.39
CA LEU A 391 -20.74 -17.47 19.42
C LEU A 391 -21.72 -18.48 18.81
N ALA A 392 -23.03 -18.28 18.98
CA ALA A 392 -24.05 -19.14 18.38
C ALA A 392 -24.05 -19.04 16.85
N ILE A 393 -23.92 -17.83 16.30
CA ILE A 393 -23.85 -17.57 14.85
C ILE A 393 -22.57 -18.18 14.25
N LEU A 394 -21.44 -18.03 14.94
CA LEU A 394 -20.16 -18.65 14.56
C LEU A 394 -20.23 -20.18 14.60
N ALA A 395 -20.97 -20.75 15.54
CA ALA A 395 -21.15 -22.20 15.65
C ALA A 395 -22.10 -22.75 14.57
N SER A 396 -23.09 -21.98 14.13
CA SER A 396 -24.00 -22.36 13.04
C SER A 396 -23.40 -22.21 11.64
N SER A 397 -22.41 -21.32 11.44
CA SER A 397 -21.86 -21.00 10.11
C SER A 397 -20.91 -22.05 9.53
N GLY A 398 -20.41 -23.00 10.32
CA GLY A 398 -19.72 -24.22 9.86
C GLY A 398 -18.45 -24.08 8.99
N SER A 399 -17.99 -22.86 8.66
CA SER A 399 -16.87 -22.63 7.74
C SER A 399 -15.51 -22.64 8.49
N PRO A 400 -14.45 -23.24 7.91
CA PRO A 400 -13.10 -23.21 8.48
C PRO A 400 -12.54 -21.79 8.69
N ASP A 401 -13.01 -20.81 7.89
CA ASP A 401 -12.57 -19.42 7.94
C ASP A 401 -13.23 -18.62 9.09
N ALA A 402 -14.41 -19.03 9.57
CA ALA A 402 -15.01 -18.46 10.79
C ALA A 402 -14.15 -18.74 12.05
N VAL A 403 -13.36 -19.82 12.03
CA VAL A 403 -12.40 -20.17 13.08
C VAL A 403 -11.15 -19.27 13.04
N LEU A 404 -10.82 -18.68 11.89
CA LEU A 404 -9.75 -17.67 11.78
C LEU A 404 -10.17 -16.32 12.39
N ILE A 405 -11.44 -15.93 12.23
CA ILE A 405 -12.01 -14.74 12.90
C ILE A 405 -11.92 -14.89 14.44
N LEU A 406 -12.17 -16.10 14.96
CA LEU A 406 -11.99 -16.44 16.37
C LEU A 406 -10.55 -16.19 16.86
N LYS A 407 -9.51 -16.42 16.06
CA LYS A 407 -8.13 -16.17 16.51
C LYS A 407 -7.77 -14.68 16.58
N HIS A 408 -8.29 -13.86 15.68
CA HIS A 408 -7.96 -12.43 15.62
C HIS A 408 -8.79 -11.55 16.58
N GLN A 409 -10.07 -11.88 16.80
CA GLN A 409 -11.01 -11.04 17.57
C GLN A 409 -11.11 -11.44 19.07
N LEU A 410 -10.63 -12.63 19.46
CA LEU A 410 -10.64 -13.09 20.86
C LEU A 410 -9.94 -12.14 21.86
N PRO A 411 -8.78 -11.54 21.56
CA PRO A 411 -8.09 -10.66 22.51
C PRO A 411 -8.92 -9.41 22.88
N ALA A 412 -9.69 -8.88 21.92
CA ALA A 412 -10.59 -7.73 22.15
C ALA A 412 -11.77 -8.12 23.04
N PHE A 413 -12.39 -9.28 22.80
CA PHE A 413 -13.43 -9.87 23.65
C PHE A 413 -12.92 -10.18 25.07
N GLN A 414 -11.67 -10.65 25.22
CA GLN A 414 -11.08 -11.01 26.50
C GLN A 414 -10.80 -9.78 27.41
N SER A 415 -10.40 -8.64 26.84
CA SER A 415 -10.12 -7.42 27.63
C SER A 415 -11.38 -6.81 28.26
N ARG A 416 -12.54 -6.90 27.59
CA ARG A 416 -13.80 -6.26 28.03
C ARG A 416 -14.66 -7.14 28.94
N CYS A 417 -14.63 -8.47 28.76
CA CYS A 417 -15.29 -9.42 29.66
C CYS A 417 -14.70 -9.42 31.09
N SER A 418 -13.48 -8.92 31.26
CA SER A 418 -12.79 -8.84 32.55
C SER A 418 -13.49 -7.93 33.58
N PHE A 419 -14.30 -6.96 33.13
CA PHE A 419 -14.97 -6.01 34.04
C PHE A 419 -16.35 -6.48 34.54
N ALA A 420 -17.08 -7.30 33.78
CA ALA A 420 -18.44 -7.71 34.17
C ALA A 420 -18.46 -8.92 35.14
N VAL A 421 -17.44 -9.78 35.10
CA VAL A 421 -17.38 -11.00 35.94
C VAL A 421 -17.05 -10.68 37.41
N LEU A 422 -16.53 -9.48 37.73
CA LEU A 422 -16.25 -9.08 39.11
C LEU A 422 -17.49 -8.56 39.88
N ALA A 423 -18.63 -8.35 39.22
CA ALA A 423 -19.84 -7.81 39.85
C ALA A 423 -20.86 -8.87 40.31
N PHE A 424 -20.64 -10.15 40.05
CA PHE A 424 -21.56 -11.23 40.43
C PHE A 424 -20.84 -12.36 41.19
N ILE A 425 -20.61 -12.12 42.48
CA ILE A 425 -20.42 -13.20 43.46
C ILE A 425 -21.50 -13.02 44.53
N PRO A 426 -22.58 -13.82 44.54
CA PRO A 426 -23.44 -13.91 45.72
C PRO A 426 -22.68 -14.69 46.80
N HIS A 427 -22.63 -14.11 47.98
CA HIS A 427 -22.20 -14.74 49.23
C HIS A 427 -22.86 -16.10 49.46
N GLY A 428 -22.07 -17.14 49.77
CA GLY A 428 -22.61 -18.37 50.31
C GLY A 428 -21.63 -19.54 50.30
N PHE A 429 -21.34 -20.05 51.49
CA PHE A 429 -20.66 -21.32 51.82
C PHE A 429 -19.13 -21.39 51.69
N GLY A 430 -18.49 -21.26 52.86
CA GLY A 430 -17.09 -21.61 53.05
C GLY A 430 -16.89 -23.07 53.44
N MET A 431 -15.65 -23.55 53.29
CA MET A 431 -14.97 -24.37 54.29
C MET A 431 -13.45 -24.41 54.02
N THR A 432 -12.72 -24.00 55.07
CA THR A 432 -11.40 -24.42 55.55
C THR A 432 -10.16 -24.45 54.64
N ARG A 433 -9.21 -23.57 55.00
CA ARG A 433 -7.77 -23.68 54.73
C ARG A 433 -7.20 -24.94 55.40
N GLN A 434 -6.48 -25.78 54.64
CA GLN A 434 -5.26 -26.43 55.12
C GLN A 434 -4.41 -26.99 53.96
N SER A 435 -3.12 -26.62 53.98
CA SER A 435 -1.94 -27.29 53.41
C SER A 435 -1.95 -27.81 51.96
N CYS A 436 -1.30 -27.09 51.04
CA CYS A 436 -0.01 -27.53 50.46
C CYS A 436 0.51 -26.48 49.46
N GLY A 437 1.82 -26.24 49.50
CA GLY A 437 2.50 -25.21 48.74
C GLY A 437 2.79 -25.57 47.27
N GLN A 438 3.11 -24.50 46.54
CA GLN A 438 3.84 -24.44 45.28
C GLN A 438 3.14 -24.86 43.97
N GLY A 439 2.94 -23.85 43.11
CA GLY A 439 3.08 -23.97 41.66
C GLY A 439 1.94 -24.60 40.87
N ARG A 440 0.84 -23.85 40.64
CA ARG A 440 -0.05 -23.93 39.45
C ARG A 440 -1.25 -22.98 39.63
N ARG A 441 -1.20 -21.77 39.05
CA ARG A 441 -2.39 -20.87 38.93
C ARG A 441 -2.77 -20.46 37.51
N TRP A 442 -2.11 -20.99 36.47
CA TRP A 442 -2.39 -20.62 35.06
C TRP A 442 -3.01 -21.74 34.22
N ARG A 443 -3.95 -22.53 34.75
CA ARG A 443 -4.63 -23.61 33.98
C ARG A 443 -6.15 -23.54 33.90
N CYS A 444 -6.81 -22.45 34.34
CA CYS A 444 -8.26 -22.33 34.18
C CYS A 444 -8.71 -21.85 32.78
N TRP A 445 -7.85 -21.16 32.01
CA TRP A 445 -8.26 -20.59 30.73
C TRP A 445 -8.17 -21.59 29.55
N ALA A 446 -7.15 -22.47 29.55
CA ALA A 446 -7.02 -23.52 28.54
C ALA A 446 -8.15 -24.57 28.62
N CYS A 447 -8.66 -24.86 29.82
CA CYS A 447 -9.76 -25.82 30.00
C CYS A 447 -11.11 -25.29 29.48
N THR A 448 -11.33 -23.97 29.51
CA THR A 448 -12.56 -23.36 29.00
C THR A 448 -12.59 -23.36 27.46
N ILE A 449 -11.45 -23.12 26.83
CA ILE A 449 -11.29 -23.22 25.35
C ILE A 449 -11.39 -24.69 24.90
N ALA A 450 -10.82 -25.63 25.65
CA ALA A 450 -10.94 -27.06 25.36
C ALA A 450 -12.38 -27.59 25.52
N ALA A 451 -13.15 -27.06 26.50
CA ALA A 451 -14.55 -27.42 26.70
C ALA A 451 -15.46 -26.93 25.57
N VAL A 452 -15.19 -25.74 25.01
CA VAL A 452 -15.93 -25.20 23.85
C VAL A 452 -15.58 -25.95 22.56
N SER A 453 -14.31 -26.28 22.34
CA SER A 453 -13.89 -27.13 21.21
C SER A 453 -14.45 -28.56 21.28
N ALA A 454 -14.60 -29.11 22.49
CA ALA A 454 -15.22 -30.42 22.71
C ALA A 454 -16.76 -30.39 22.52
N LEU A 455 -17.43 -29.27 22.79
CA LEU A 455 -18.87 -29.11 22.57
C LEU A 455 -19.24 -28.97 21.08
N VAL A 456 -18.38 -28.33 20.29
CA VAL A 456 -18.58 -28.13 18.84
C VAL A 456 -18.34 -29.41 18.05
N LEU A 457 -17.43 -30.28 18.49
CA LEU A 457 -17.12 -31.55 17.80
C LEU A 457 -18.05 -32.72 18.18
N ASN A 458 -18.91 -32.57 19.19
CA ASN A 458 -19.64 -33.70 19.77
C ASN A 458 -21.17 -33.60 19.69
N ARG A 459 -21.71 -32.86 18.70
CA ARG A 459 -23.12 -32.98 18.27
C ARG A 459 -23.26 -33.85 17.02
N ARG A 460 -22.82 -35.10 17.13
CA ARG A 460 -23.43 -36.20 16.38
C ARG A 460 -23.73 -37.31 17.36
N SER A 461 -25.03 -37.48 17.62
CA SER A 461 -25.71 -38.53 18.39
C SER A 461 -26.25 -38.10 19.76
N ARG A 462 -27.57 -37.89 19.83
CA ARG A 462 -28.52 -38.76 20.55
C ARG A 462 -29.91 -38.12 20.63
N HIS A 463 -30.92 -38.88 20.21
CA HIS A 463 -32.22 -38.92 20.88
C HIS A 463 -32.10 -39.79 22.16
N PRO A 464 -33.05 -39.69 23.11
CA PRO A 464 -32.75 -39.79 24.54
C PRO A 464 -32.95 -41.19 25.16
N GLU A 465 -32.54 -41.27 26.43
CA GLU A 465 -32.95 -42.19 27.52
C GLU A 465 -31.95 -43.24 28.07
N ALA A 466 -31.91 -43.23 29.42
CA ALA A 466 -31.70 -44.31 30.39
C ALA A 466 -30.29 -44.93 30.64
N ASP A 467 -29.79 -44.63 31.85
CA ASP A 467 -29.40 -45.55 32.93
C ASP A 467 -28.21 -46.54 32.90
N PHE A 468 -27.53 -46.55 34.07
CA PHE A 468 -26.67 -47.55 34.74
C PHE A 468 -25.22 -47.86 34.28
N ALA A 469 -24.35 -47.69 35.29
CA ALA A 469 -23.23 -48.55 35.71
C ALA A 469 -21.84 -48.48 35.03
N GLN A 470 -20.86 -48.87 35.86
CA GLN A 470 -19.41 -48.60 35.84
C GLN A 470 -18.56 -49.59 34.96
N PRO A 471 -17.21 -49.42 34.85
CA PRO A 471 -16.33 -49.77 33.71
C PRO A 471 -15.67 -51.18 33.90
N PRO A 472 -14.55 -51.64 33.26
CA PRO A 472 -13.54 -50.98 32.40
C PRO A 472 -12.97 -51.84 31.22
N VAL A 473 -11.85 -51.35 30.65
CA VAL A 473 -10.70 -52.08 30.04
C VAL A 473 -10.32 -51.56 28.63
N SER A 474 -9.05 -51.16 28.51
CA SER A 474 -8.29 -50.75 27.31
C SER A 474 -7.62 -51.99 26.65
N PRO A 475 -6.77 -51.90 25.59
CA PRO A 475 -6.62 -50.94 24.48
C PRO A 475 -6.45 -51.62 23.07
N ARG A 476 -6.39 -50.77 22.04
CA ARG A 476 -5.76 -50.95 20.68
C ARG A 476 -6.63 -51.52 19.53
N PRO A 477 -6.14 -51.53 18.26
CA PRO A 477 -6.35 -50.44 17.29
C PRO A 477 -6.90 -50.97 15.94
N CYS A 478 -7.68 -50.22 15.17
CA CYS A 478 -8.01 -50.65 13.80
C CYS A 478 -8.02 -49.50 12.79
N ARG A 479 -7.10 -49.67 11.84
CA ARG A 479 -7.06 -49.10 10.49
C ARG A 479 -8.40 -49.25 9.77
N GLY A 480 -8.68 -48.26 8.91
CA GLY A 480 -9.44 -48.44 7.68
C GLY A 480 -10.89 -47.99 7.76
N VAL A 481 -11.19 -46.82 7.20
CA VAL A 481 -12.26 -46.58 6.20
C VAL A 481 -11.95 -45.24 5.51
N LEU A 482 -11.25 -45.29 4.37
CA LEU A 482 -11.22 -44.21 3.39
C LEU A 482 -11.53 -44.81 2.03
N THR A 483 -12.81 -45.12 1.83
CA THR A 483 -13.38 -45.40 0.50
C THR A 483 -14.87 -45.07 0.54
N ARG A 484 -15.21 -43.88 0.04
CA ARG A 484 -16.44 -43.50 -0.69
C ARG A 484 -16.78 -42.03 -0.44
N CYS A 485 -16.48 -41.20 -1.43
CA CYS A 485 -17.41 -40.25 -2.04
C CYS A 485 -16.69 -39.55 -3.20
N GLN A 486 -16.50 -40.30 -4.30
CA GLN A 486 -16.46 -39.72 -5.64
C GLN A 486 -17.88 -39.83 -6.18
N SER A 487 -18.61 -38.70 -6.24
CA SER A 487 -19.70 -38.38 -7.18
C SER A 487 -20.48 -37.21 -6.61
N GLY A 488 -20.35 -36.05 -7.26
CA GLY A 488 -20.98 -34.81 -6.84
C GLY A 488 -20.46 -33.67 -7.70
N THR A 489 -20.94 -33.61 -8.93
CA THR A 489 -20.73 -32.53 -9.89
C THR A 489 -21.30 -31.22 -9.32
N GLY A 490 -20.43 -30.37 -8.80
CA GLY A 490 -20.70 -28.97 -8.50
C GLY A 490 -19.62 -28.12 -9.17
N THR A 491 -20.02 -27.21 -10.04
CA THR A 491 -19.14 -26.28 -10.75
C THR A 491 -18.29 -25.51 -9.75
N VAL A 492 -16.99 -25.77 -9.75
CA VAL A 492 -16.01 -25.02 -8.96
C VAL A 492 -16.02 -23.58 -9.47
N ASP A 493 -16.32 -22.66 -8.56
CA ASP A 493 -16.32 -21.22 -8.78
C ASP A 493 -14.96 -20.81 -9.38
N SER A 494 -14.95 -20.38 -10.65
CA SER A 494 -13.74 -20.10 -11.41
C SER A 494 -12.88 -19.01 -10.76
N ASP A 495 -13.51 -18.16 -9.94
CA ASP A 495 -12.85 -17.09 -9.19
C ASP A 495 -12.13 -17.61 -7.94
N LEU A 496 -12.68 -18.65 -7.28
CA LEU A 496 -12.01 -19.33 -6.18
C LEU A 496 -10.85 -20.19 -6.68
N ALA A 497 -11.02 -20.83 -7.85
CA ALA A 497 -9.94 -21.54 -8.52
C ALA A 497 -8.81 -20.57 -8.94
N ALA A 498 -9.14 -19.40 -9.49
CA ALA A 498 -8.16 -18.38 -9.85
C ALA A 498 -7.44 -17.78 -8.63
N LYS A 499 -8.16 -17.50 -7.53
CA LYS A 499 -7.56 -17.04 -6.27
C LYS A 499 -6.69 -18.11 -5.61
N LEU A 500 -7.10 -19.38 -5.71
CA LEU A 500 -6.32 -20.52 -5.23
C LEU A 500 -5.06 -20.74 -6.10
N GLU A 501 -5.15 -20.60 -7.42
CA GLU A 501 -3.99 -20.66 -8.30
C GLU A 501 -3.05 -19.47 -8.10
N ALA A 502 -3.56 -18.26 -7.92
CA ALA A 502 -2.73 -17.09 -7.58
C ALA A 502 -2.07 -17.23 -6.19
N ALA A 503 -2.76 -17.83 -5.21
CA ALA A 503 -2.18 -18.16 -3.91
C ALA A 503 -1.13 -19.27 -4.02
N LYS A 504 -1.38 -20.32 -4.82
CA LYS A 504 -0.41 -21.38 -5.11
C LYS A 504 0.82 -20.85 -5.83
N GLU A 505 0.64 -19.91 -6.77
CA GLU A 505 1.72 -19.25 -7.51
C GLU A 505 2.55 -18.36 -6.59
N ARG A 506 1.92 -17.61 -5.67
CA ARG A 506 2.63 -16.87 -4.61
C ARG A 506 3.39 -17.78 -3.65
N VAL A 507 2.79 -18.90 -3.25
CA VAL A 507 3.47 -19.93 -2.44
C VAL A 507 4.62 -20.58 -3.22
N ALA A 508 4.47 -20.76 -4.53
CA ALA A 508 5.52 -21.29 -5.40
C ALA A 508 6.67 -20.28 -5.56
N GLN A 509 6.38 -19.01 -5.81
CA GLN A 509 7.34 -17.90 -5.86
C GLN A 509 8.05 -17.72 -4.52
N ALA A 510 7.34 -17.82 -3.39
CA ALA A 510 7.94 -17.76 -2.05
C ALA A 510 8.84 -18.99 -1.79
N LYS A 511 8.46 -20.18 -2.25
CA LYS A 511 9.31 -21.39 -2.18
C LYS A 511 10.53 -21.31 -3.10
N GLU A 512 10.38 -20.74 -4.28
CA GLU A 512 11.46 -20.50 -5.24
C GLU A 512 12.42 -19.45 -4.69
N ALA A 513 11.93 -18.35 -4.11
CA ALA A 513 12.73 -17.35 -3.41
C ALA A 513 13.48 -17.96 -2.22
N VAL A 514 12.84 -18.83 -1.42
CA VAL A 514 13.50 -19.57 -0.32
C VAL A 514 14.52 -20.58 -0.85
N SER A 515 14.26 -21.21 -2.00
CA SER A 515 15.20 -22.10 -2.67
C SER A 515 16.40 -21.32 -3.22
N LEU A 516 16.18 -20.14 -3.82
CA LEU A 516 17.23 -19.24 -4.30
C LEU A 516 18.05 -18.73 -3.11
N PHE A 517 17.39 -18.31 -2.04
CA PHE A 517 18.01 -17.87 -0.78
C PHE A 517 18.87 -18.98 -0.16
N ARG A 518 18.39 -20.23 -0.17
CA ARG A 518 19.17 -21.40 0.25
C ARG A 518 20.30 -21.74 -0.73
N THR A 519 20.11 -21.53 -2.03
CA THR A 519 21.14 -21.82 -3.05
C THR A 519 22.26 -20.79 -3.01
N GLU A 520 21.95 -19.52 -2.76
CA GLU A 520 22.96 -18.48 -2.57
C GLU A 520 23.74 -18.67 -1.26
N LEU A 521 23.09 -19.07 -0.16
CA LEU A 521 23.74 -19.30 1.13
C LEU A 521 24.47 -20.65 1.23
N CYS A 522 23.91 -21.74 0.67
CA CYS A 522 24.50 -23.08 0.74
C CYS A 522 25.30 -23.46 -0.51
N GLY A 523 25.17 -22.72 -1.61
CA GLY A 523 25.69 -23.06 -2.93
C GLY A 523 26.95 -22.30 -3.30
N ARG A 524 27.93 -22.24 -2.39
CA ARG A 524 29.37 -22.20 -2.65
C ARG A 524 30.07 -22.19 -1.30
N ASN A 525 31.24 -22.84 -1.23
CA ASN A 525 32.07 -22.95 -0.03
C ASN A 525 32.03 -21.70 0.86
N PHE A 526 31.97 -21.92 2.18
CA PHE A 526 31.99 -20.98 3.32
C PHE A 526 33.12 -19.92 3.35
N LEU A 527 33.67 -19.50 2.21
CA LEU A 527 34.76 -18.54 2.08
C LEU A 527 34.68 -17.81 0.71
N SER A 528 33.84 -16.78 0.60
CA SER A 528 34.09 -15.67 -0.35
C SER A 528 33.40 -14.38 0.14
N PRO A 529 34.06 -13.21 0.02
CA PRO A 529 33.68 -11.96 0.70
C PRO A 529 32.52 -11.18 0.06
N GLU A 530 31.67 -11.81 -0.75
CA GLU A 530 30.63 -11.12 -1.52
C GLU A 530 29.27 -11.78 -1.30
N ILE A 531 28.81 -11.84 -0.06
CA ILE A 531 27.37 -11.95 0.18
C ILE A 531 26.73 -10.70 -0.43
N ASN A 532 25.99 -10.88 -1.52
CA ASN A 532 25.38 -9.79 -2.27
C ASN A 532 24.20 -9.21 -1.47
N GLN A 533 24.50 -8.30 -0.54
CA GLN A 533 23.53 -7.61 0.30
C GLN A 533 22.40 -6.93 -0.52
N PRO A 534 22.67 -6.32 -1.70
CA PRO A 534 21.61 -5.87 -2.62
C PRO A 534 20.64 -6.97 -3.06
N LEU A 535 21.16 -8.14 -3.47
CA LEU A 535 20.33 -9.28 -3.86
C LEU A 535 19.50 -9.82 -2.68
N LEU A 536 20.11 -9.93 -1.50
CA LEU A 536 19.37 -10.30 -0.28
C LEU A 536 18.28 -9.29 0.06
N THR A 537 18.56 -8.00 -0.11
CA THR A 537 17.58 -6.92 0.10
C THR A 537 16.42 -7.05 -0.89
N GLU A 538 16.70 -7.32 -2.17
CA GLU A 538 15.68 -7.57 -3.20
C GLU A 538 14.80 -8.78 -2.87
N ILE A 539 15.42 -9.87 -2.40
CA ILE A 539 14.70 -11.05 -1.90
C ILE A 539 13.80 -10.66 -0.71
N PHE A 540 14.30 -9.93 0.28
CA PHE A 540 13.49 -9.51 1.43
C PHE A 540 12.37 -8.53 1.04
N LEU A 541 12.58 -7.66 0.06
CA LEU A 541 11.56 -6.76 -0.48
C LEU A 541 10.39 -7.53 -1.12
N SER A 542 10.62 -8.74 -1.66
CA SER A 542 9.54 -9.61 -2.14
C SER A 542 8.59 -10.08 -1.02
N PHE A 543 9.05 -10.09 0.24
CA PHE A 543 8.25 -10.42 1.42
C PHE A 543 7.62 -9.19 2.11
N VAL A 544 7.88 -7.97 1.60
CA VAL A 544 7.25 -6.74 2.09
C VAL A 544 5.91 -6.55 1.36
N PRO A 545 4.77 -6.62 2.07
CA PRO A 545 3.47 -6.44 1.42
C PRO A 545 3.33 -5.02 0.86
N LYS A 546 2.95 -4.89 -0.43
CA LYS A 546 2.69 -3.60 -1.11
C LYS A 546 1.48 -2.83 -0.56
N SER A 547 0.74 -3.40 0.40
CA SER A 547 -0.38 -2.75 1.10
C SER A 547 -0.45 -3.25 2.55
N ALA A 548 -0.92 -2.41 3.47
CA ALA A 548 -1.07 -2.75 4.90
C ALA A 548 -2.02 -3.94 5.18
N ALA A 549 -2.76 -4.42 4.18
CA ALA A 549 -3.75 -5.50 4.29
C ALA A 549 -3.27 -6.86 3.77
N ALA A 550 -2.08 -6.96 3.17
CA ALA A 550 -1.57 -8.24 2.65
C ALA A 550 -0.83 -9.00 3.76
N MET A 551 -1.38 -10.16 4.14
CA MET A 551 -0.75 -11.11 5.06
C MET A 551 0.68 -11.43 4.65
N ARG A 552 1.59 -11.37 5.63
CA ARG A 552 2.83 -12.14 5.59
C ARG A 552 2.52 -13.59 5.93
N GLU A 553 2.96 -14.52 5.09
CA GLU A 553 2.89 -15.94 5.41
C GLU A 553 4.01 -16.36 6.38
N PRO A 554 3.83 -17.41 7.20
CA PRO A 554 4.87 -17.99 8.08
C PRO A 554 6.03 -18.65 7.30
N ILE A 555 6.21 -18.33 6.02
CA ILE A 555 7.27 -18.87 5.16
C ILE A 555 8.61 -18.24 5.51
N LEU A 556 8.68 -16.91 5.72
CA LEU A 556 9.92 -16.23 6.04
C LEU A 556 10.49 -16.73 7.38
N ASP A 557 9.64 -16.83 8.41
CA ASP A 557 10.02 -17.36 9.72
C ASP A 557 10.53 -18.81 9.62
N LYS A 558 9.85 -19.67 8.83
CA LYS A 558 10.28 -21.06 8.62
C LYS A 558 11.58 -21.16 7.83
N ALA A 559 11.80 -20.27 6.87
CA ALA A 559 13.02 -20.22 6.08
C ALA A 559 14.21 -19.81 6.95
N LEU A 560 14.07 -18.73 7.72
CA LEU A 560 15.10 -18.26 8.65
C LEU A 560 15.36 -19.30 9.75
N ALA A 561 14.33 -19.88 10.36
CA ALA A 561 14.49 -20.95 11.35
C ALA A 561 15.19 -22.19 10.79
N GLY A 562 15.05 -22.47 9.50
CA GLY A 562 15.73 -23.57 8.82
C GLY A 562 17.18 -23.27 8.44
N ILE A 563 17.56 -21.99 8.30
CA ILE A 563 18.86 -21.56 7.78
C ILE A 563 19.80 -21.06 8.87
N ILE A 564 19.28 -20.42 9.93
CA ILE A 564 20.08 -19.96 11.07
C ILE A 564 20.95 -21.07 11.67
N PRO A 565 20.45 -22.33 11.84
CA PRO A 565 21.29 -23.43 12.31
C PRO A 565 22.40 -23.82 11.32
N ASP A 566 22.17 -23.68 10.00
CA ASP A 566 23.11 -24.04 8.94
C ASP A 566 24.21 -22.97 8.75
N ILE A 567 23.92 -21.70 9.07
CA ILE A 567 24.90 -20.60 9.06
C ILE A 567 25.97 -20.77 10.16
N GLY A 568 25.62 -21.43 11.26
CA GLY A 568 26.56 -21.67 12.37
C GLY A 568 27.07 -20.37 13.02
N SER A 569 28.30 -20.40 13.53
CA SER A 569 28.98 -19.26 14.19
C SER A 569 29.57 -18.24 13.21
N ASP A 570 29.10 -18.20 11.96
CA ASP A 570 29.54 -17.23 10.95
C ASP A 570 28.91 -15.84 11.19
N VAL A 571 29.69 -14.99 11.84
CA VAL A 571 29.28 -13.63 12.19
C VAL A 571 29.16 -12.71 10.97
N GLU A 572 29.90 -12.97 9.88
CA GLU A 572 29.81 -12.15 8.66
C GLU A 572 28.49 -12.39 7.93
N ALA A 573 28.07 -13.65 7.83
CA ALA A 573 26.78 -14.02 7.27
C ALA A 573 25.61 -13.45 8.10
N LEU A 574 25.70 -13.53 9.43
CA LEU A 574 24.70 -12.91 10.32
C LEU A 574 24.62 -11.39 10.12
N ALA A 575 25.77 -10.70 9.99
CA ALA A 575 25.81 -9.25 9.76
C ALA A 575 25.18 -8.86 8.42
N ALA A 576 25.45 -9.62 7.35
CA ALA A 576 24.87 -9.38 6.04
C ALA A 576 23.34 -9.57 6.03
N LEU A 577 22.83 -10.60 6.71
CA LEU A 577 21.39 -10.87 6.82
C LEU A 577 20.66 -9.80 7.63
N VAL A 578 21.15 -9.50 8.83
CA VAL A 578 20.58 -8.46 9.70
C VAL A 578 20.62 -7.10 8.99
N GLY A 579 21.71 -6.79 8.28
CA GLY A 579 21.83 -5.60 7.46
C GLY A 579 20.83 -5.55 6.31
N ALA A 580 20.66 -6.63 5.54
CA ALA A 580 19.69 -6.69 4.44
C ALA A 580 18.23 -6.59 4.92
N MET A 581 17.90 -7.21 6.06
CA MET A 581 16.58 -7.10 6.69
C MET A 581 16.27 -5.66 7.13
N ALA A 582 17.26 -4.96 7.71
CA ALA A 582 17.12 -3.55 8.07
C ALA A 582 16.93 -2.65 6.84
N THR A 583 17.74 -2.86 5.79
CA THR A 583 17.62 -2.10 4.53
C THR A 583 16.27 -2.31 3.85
N ALA A 584 15.73 -3.53 3.88
CA ALA A 584 14.40 -3.85 3.36
C ALA A 584 13.26 -3.30 4.23
N ARG A 585 13.55 -2.68 5.38
CA ARG A 585 12.58 -2.10 6.33
C ARG A 585 11.46 -3.09 6.69
N LEU A 586 11.81 -4.34 6.95
CA LEU A 586 10.84 -5.37 7.35
C LEU A 586 10.19 -4.95 8.68
N PRO A 587 8.85 -4.81 8.77
CA PRO A 587 8.17 -4.63 10.05
C PRO A 587 8.57 -5.71 11.06
N HIS A 588 8.58 -5.32 12.33
CA HIS A 588 8.90 -6.16 13.49
C HIS A 588 8.01 -7.42 13.51
N ASP A 589 8.63 -8.61 13.54
CA ASP A 589 8.00 -9.93 13.35
C ASP A 589 8.86 -11.02 14.04
N PRO A 590 8.39 -12.28 14.19
CA PRO A 590 9.18 -13.40 14.72
C PRO A 590 10.54 -13.61 14.03
N ALA A 591 10.66 -13.27 12.74
CA ALA A 591 11.93 -13.23 12.01
C ALA A 591 13.02 -12.40 12.73
N TRP A 592 12.70 -11.20 13.23
CA TRP A 592 13.65 -10.36 13.97
C TRP A 592 14.03 -10.99 15.31
N GLN A 593 13.10 -11.71 15.95
CA GLN A 593 13.37 -12.44 17.20
C GLN A 593 14.34 -13.59 16.99
N LEU A 594 14.17 -14.37 15.91
CA LEU A 594 15.08 -15.45 15.54
C LEU A 594 16.52 -14.94 15.29
N MET A 595 16.65 -13.80 14.60
CA MET A 595 17.95 -13.17 14.37
C MET A 595 18.55 -12.61 15.65
N ALA A 596 17.74 -12.01 16.53
CA ALA A 596 18.19 -11.52 17.83
C ALA A 596 18.75 -12.67 18.70
N ASP A 597 18.11 -13.84 18.71
CA ASP A 597 18.60 -15.03 19.43
C ASP A 597 19.97 -15.49 18.90
N ALA A 598 20.13 -15.56 17.58
CA ALA A 598 21.38 -15.97 16.94
C ALA A 598 22.52 -14.99 17.24
N VAL A 599 22.27 -13.68 17.09
CA VAL A 599 23.29 -12.64 17.37
C VAL A 599 23.64 -12.61 18.85
N ALA A 600 22.68 -12.74 19.76
CA ALA A 600 22.94 -12.76 21.19
C ALA A 600 23.89 -13.92 21.61
N GLN A 601 23.85 -15.06 20.90
CA GLN A 601 24.72 -16.21 21.14
C GLN A 601 26.12 -16.01 20.54
N GLU A 602 26.23 -15.52 19.31
CA GLU A 602 27.49 -15.52 18.54
C GLU A 602 28.26 -14.17 18.56
N CYS A 603 27.69 -13.10 19.11
CA CYS A 603 28.29 -11.74 19.06
C CYS A 603 29.67 -11.60 19.73
N ARG A 604 30.10 -12.52 20.59
CA ARG A 604 31.43 -12.45 21.25
C ARG A 604 32.59 -12.53 20.25
N GLY A 605 32.42 -13.26 19.14
CA GLY A 605 33.40 -13.38 18.07
C GLY A 605 33.46 -12.16 17.14
N ALA A 606 32.44 -11.30 17.15
CA ALA A 606 32.27 -10.20 16.20
C ALA A 606 33.30 -9.08 16.35
N SER A 607 33.76 -8.51 15.23
CA SER A 607 34.56 -7.28 15.23
C SER A 607 33.78 -6.08 15.77
N ALA A 608 34.48 -5.03 16.21
CA ALA A 608 33.86 -3.80 16.69
C ALA A 608 32.91 -3.15 15.64
N ARG A 609 33.27 -3.27 14.35
CA ARG A 609 32.44 -2.82 13.23
C ARG A 609 31.14 -3.61 13.09
N GLN A 610 31.22 -4.94 13.14
CA GLN A 610 30.05 -5.81 13.06
C GLN A 610 29.11 -5.60 14.25
N LEU A 611 29.63 -5.44 15.47
CA LEU A 611 28.84 -5.11 16.64
C LEU A 611 28.08 -3.78 16.47
N THR A 612 28.70 -2.79 15.84
CA THR A 612 28.07 -1.50 15.51
C THR A 612 26.98 -1.67 14.45
N ALA A 613 27.21 -2.49 13.42
CA ALA A 613 26.20 -2.80 12.41
C ALA A 613 25.00 -3.55 12.99
N PHE A 614 25.22 -4.53 13.87
CA PHE A 614 24.14 -5.24 14.58
C PHE A 614 23.31 -4.28 15.42
N ALA A 615 23.96 -3.47 16.25
CA ALA A 615 23.29 -2.48 17.08
C ALA A 615 22.41 -1.55 16.24
N TRP A 616 22.94 -1.01 15.13
CA TRP A 616 22.20 -0.14 14.22
C TRP A 616 20.95 -0.81 13.63
N ALA A 617 21.10 -2.04 13.13
CA ALA A 617 20.00 -2.75 12.50
C ALA A 617 18.86 -3.08 13.47
N PHE A 618 19.19 -3.56 14.67
CA PHE A 618 18.19 -3.84 15.71
C PHE A 618 17.55 -2.57 16.29
N ALA A 619 18.31 -1.46 16.36
CA ALA A 619 17.76 -0.15 16.72
C ALA A 619 16.75 0.35 15.67
N THR A 620 17.06 0.18 14.37
CA THR A 620 16.15 0.53 13.26
C THR A 620 14.85 -0.26 13.34
N ALA A 621 14.92 -1.53 13.71
CA ALA A 621 13.75 -2.39 13.94
C ALA A 621 13.05 -2.14 15.30
N ARG A 622 13.57 -1.24 16.14
CA ARG A 622 13.11 -0.94 17.51
C ARG A 622 13.03 -2.17 18.43
N GLU A 623 14.00 -3.08 18.36
CA GLU A 623 14.03 -4.31 19.17
C GLU A 623 14.37 -4.00 20.66
N PRO A 624 13.43 -4.18 21.61
CA PRO A 624 13.63 -3.74 23.00
C PRO A 624 14.30 -4.79 23.90
N ARG A 625 14.63 -5.97 23.37
CA ARG A 625 15.11 -7.13 24.12
C ARG A 625 16.41 -6.89 24.89
N GLN A 626 16.31 -6.87 26.21
CA GLN A 626 17.43 -6.55 27.10
C GLN A 626 18.59 -7.56 27.00
N ASP A 627 18.30 -8.83 26.80
CA ASP A 627 19.28 -9.91 26.72
C ASP A 627 20.22 -9.77 25.50
N LEU A 628 19.66 -9.43 24.32
CA LEU A 628 20.44 -9.11 23.12
C LEU A 628 21.38 -7.93 23.37
N TRP A 629 20.83 -6.84 23.91
CA TRP A 629 21.58 -5.61 24.12
C TRP A 629 22.66 -5.76 25.20
N ASP A 630 22.41 -6.54 26.25
CA ASP A 630 23.41 -6.88 27.25
C ASP A 630 24.55 -7.71 26.64
N SER A 631 24.26 -8.68 25.77
CA SER A 631 25.27 -9.43 25.03
C SER A 631 26.09 -8.55 24.08
N LEU A 632 25.45 -7.66 23.31
CA LEU A 632 26.13 -6.71 22.43
C LEU A 632 27.03 -5.74 23.22
N LYS A 633 26.54 -5.19 24.34
CA LYS A 633 27.32 -4.30 25.21
C LYS A 633 28.51 -5.04 25.83
N ALA A 634 28.33 -6.27 26.30
CA ALA A 634 29.40 -7.08 26.86
C ALA A 634 30.48 -7.42 25.82
N ALA A 635 30.09 -7.79 24.59
CA ALA A 635 31.02 -8.02 23.49
C ALA A 635 31.77 -6.74 23.09
N MET A 636 31.10 -5.59 23.16
CA MET A 636 31.69 -4.30 22.83
C MET A 636 32.70 -3.80 23.88
N ALA A 637 32.49 -4.09 25.17
CA ALA A 637 33.31 -3.56 26.28
C ALA A 637 34.83 -3.75 26.10
N GLY A 638 35.25 -4.89 25.54
CA GLY A 638 36.67 -5.18 25.28
C GLY A 638 37.23 -4.58 23.99
N LYS A 639 36.39 -3.98 23.14
CA LYS A 639 36.72 -3.56 21.76
C LYS A 639 36.45 -2.07 21.49
N ILE A 640 35.95 -1.31 22.48
CA ILE A 640 35.63 0.13 22.36
C ILE A 640 36.79 0.94 21.79
N GLY A 641 38.03 0.65 22.20
CA GLY A 641 39.23 1.35 21.74
C GLY A 641 39.51 1.23 20.24
N GLN A 642 38.93 0.22 19.56
CA GLN A 642 39.10 -0.05 18.13
C GLN A 642 38.12 0.75 17.26
N LEU A 643 37.08 1.34 17.86
CA LEU A 643 36.06 2.11 17.16
C LEU A 643 36.58 3.52 16.85
N SER A 644 36.30 3.97 15.63
CA SER A 644 36.34 5.39 15.25
C SER A 644 35.32 6.22 16.05
N ALA A 645 35.48 7.54 16.05
CA ALA A 645 34.54 8.44 16.72
C ALA A 645 33.09 8.24 16.23
N ASP A 646 32.90 8.11 14.92
CA ASP A 646 31.58 7.93 14.30
C ASP A 646 30.94 6.58 14.69
N GLU A 647 31.72 5.50 14.77
CA GLU A 647 31.20 4.19 15.15
C GLU A 647 30.82 4.14 16.64
N ARG A 648 31.56 4.83 17.53
CA ARG A 648 31.20 4.96 18.96
C ARG A 648 29.86 5.68 19.12
N VAL A 649 29.71 6.79 18.40
CA VAL A 649 28.50 7.59 18.37
C VAL A 649 27.32 6.76 17.86
N THR A 650 27.53 6.00 16.77
CA THR A 650 26.49 5.12 16.17
C THR A 650 26.05 4.02 17.13
N PHE A 651 26.98 3.35 17.80
CA PHE A 651 26.64 2.30 18.76
C PHE A 651 25.91 2.88 19.97
N ALA A 652 26.40 4.00 20.51
CA ALA A 652 25.78 4.65 21.66
C ALA A 652 24.35 5.10 21.32
N TRP A 653 24.14 5.71 20.14
CA TRP A 653 22.82 6.08 19.63
C TRP A 653 21.90 4.87 19.47
N SER A 654 22.42 3.76 18.92
CA SER A 654 21.62 2.55 18.71
C SER A 654 21.09 2.00 20.04
N CYS A 655 21.89 2.00 21.11
CA CYS A 655 21.43 1.66 22.45
C CYS A 655 20.37 2.66 22.96
N ALA A 656 20.58 3.94 22.66
CA ALA A 656 19.74 5.04 23.07
C ALA A 656 18.30 4.95 22.49
N GLU A 657 18.16 4.66 21.20
CA GLU A 657 16.87 4.53 20.49
C GLU A 657 15.94 3.48 21.11
N VAL A 658 16.49 2.40 21.64
CA VAL A 658 15.73 1.31 22.29
C VAL A 658 15.69 1.45 23.81
N ASN A 659 16.07 2.63 24.33
CA ASN A 659 16.10 2.95 25.76
C ASN A 659 17.00 2.00 26.59
N GLN A 660 18.12 1.57 26.01
CA GLN A 660 19.14 0.75 26.65
C GLN A 660 20.32 1.63 27.07
N HIS A 661 20.58 1.74 28.37
CA HIS A 661 21.67 2.58 28.86
C HIS A 661 23.04 1.96 28.54
N ALA A 662 23.92 2.74 27.90
CA ALA A 662 25.31 2.37 27.59
C ALA A 662 26.35 3.06 28.50
N ARG A 663 25.90 3.56 29.67
CA ARG A 663 26.73 4.33 30.62
C ARG A 663 28.03 3.61 31.02
N ASN A 664 27.95 2.29 31.15
CA ASN A 664 29.10 1.46 31.55
C ASN A 664 30.19 1.37 30.46
N LEU A 665 29.87 1.71 29.21
CA LEU A 665 30.80 1.67 28.08
C LEU A 665 31.38 3.05 27.76
N PHE A 666 30.53 4.09 27.76
CA PHE A 666 30.90 5.42 27.27
C PHE A 666 30.94 6.52 28.35
N GLY A 667 30.57 6.22 29.60
CA GLY A 667 30.47 7.20 30.70
C GLY A 667 29.06 7.80 30.82
N ASP A 668 28.93 8.97 31.46
CA ASP A 668 27.69 9.75 31.44
C ASP A 668 27.63 10.67 30.21
N ALA A 669 26.44 10.85 29.64
CA ALA A 669 26.22 11.87 28.63
C ALA A 669 26.36 13.25 29.30
N SER A 670 27.24 14.09 28.78
CA SER A 670 27.38 15.47 29.27
C SER A 670 26.15 16.28 28.85
N GLU A 671 25.43 16.83 29.83
CA GLU A 671 24.39 17.84 29.58
C GLU A 671 24.99 19.21 29.20
N VAL A 672 26.25 19.43 29.57
CA VAL A 672 27.00 20.66 29.33
C VAL A 672 27.74 20.54 28.01
N ALA A 673 27.47 21.48 27.10
CA ALA A 673 28.16 21.61 25.82
C ALA A 673 29.55 22.24 26.01
N ALA A 674 30.46 22.09 25.06
CA ALA A 674 31.76 22.75 25.09
C ALA A 674 31.59 24.30 25.20
N PRO A 675 32.18 24.95 26.24
CA PRO A 675 32.03 26.39 26.45
C PRO A 675 32.47 27.22 25.23
N GLU A 676 33.60 26.86 24.60
CA GLU A 676 34.09 27.58 23.42
C GLU A 676 33.13 27.52 22.23
N ALA A 677 32.49 26.37 22.01
CA ALA A 677 31.51 26.20 20.94
C ALA A 677 30.21 26.97 21.25
N SER A 678 29.81 26.97 22.52
CA SER A 678 28.61 27.65 23.00
C SER A 678 28.75 29.17 22.93
N ALA A 679 29.89 29.71 23.36
CA ALA A 679 30.20 31.14 23.25
C ALA A 679 30.19 31.61 21.78
N LYS A 680 30.85 30.87 20.87
CA LYS A 680 30.83 31.18 19.43
C LYS A 680 29.43 31.14 18.83
N MET A 681 28.60 30.17 19.25
CA MET A 681 27.21 30.06 18.81
C MET A 681 26.38 31.28 19.24
N ILE A 682 26.54 31.72 20.49
CA ILE A 682 25.86 32.91 21.02
C ILE A 682 26.30 34.17 20.26
N GLU A 683 27.60 34.34 20.00
CA GLU A 683 28.12 35.44 19.19
C GLU A 683 27.56 35.42 17.76
N ALA A 684 27.49 34.24 17.13
CA ALA A 684 26.91 34.08 15.80
C ALA A 684 25.43 34.51 15.77
N ILE A 685 24.64 34.11 16.78
CA ILE A 685 23.23 34.52 16.92
C ILE A 685 23.13 36.04 17.11
N GLN A 686 23.96 36.64 17.95
CA GLN A 686 23.99 38.10 18.16
C GLN A 686 24.35 38.88 16.88
N ALA A 687 25.13 38.27 15.98
CA ALA A 687 25.53 38.86 14.71
C ALA A 687 24.48 38.68 13.58
N LEU A 688 23.44 37.86 13.76
CA LEU A 688 22.45 37.60 12.70
C LEU A 688 21.71 38.87 12.27
N PRO A 689 21.48 39.10 10.96
CA PRO A 689 20.71 40.25 10.50
C PRO A 689 19.24 40.14 10.91
N GLY A 690 18.51 41.26 10.90
CA GLY A 690 17.07 41.29 11.21
C GLY A 690 16.73 41.94 12.54
N GLN A 691 15.55 41.62 13.08
CA GLN A 691 15.02 42.23 14.28
C GLN A 691 15.63 41.60 15.54
N VAL A 692 16.12 42.46 16.44
CA VAL A 692 16.53 42.05 17.79
C VAL A 692 15.29 42.02 18.67
N LEU A 693 14.83 40.83 19.03
CA LEU A 693 13.68 40.67 19.93
C LEU A 693 14.12 40.78 21.39
N LEU A 694 15.29 40.22 21.70
CA LEU A 694 15.94 40.34 23.00
C LEU A 694 17.45 40.23 22.82
N ALA A 695 18.23 41.03 23.56
CA ALA A 695 19.69 40.97 23.56
C ALA A 695 20.27 40.38 24.85
N ASP A 696 19.63 40.65 25.99
CA ASP A 696 20.02 40.25 27.34
C ASP A 696 18.77 39.75 28.08
N PRO A 697 18.81 38.66 28.88
CA PRO A 697 19.97 37.83 29.22
C PRO A 697 20.34 36.77 28.17
N VAL A 698 19.50 36.59 27.15
CA VAL A 698 19.71 35.61 26.10
C VAL A 698 19.34 36.23 24.74
N PRO A 699 20.20 36.16 23.71
CA PRO A 699 19.89 36.76 22.42
C PRO A 699 18.81 35.98 21.68
N ILE A 700 17.72 36.66 21.31
CA ILE A 700 16.64 36.15 20.46
C ILE A 700 16.53 37.05 19.23
N ARG A 701 16.65 36.47 18.04
CA ARG A 701 16.60 37.18 16.75
C ARG A 701 15.45 36.68 15.89
N LEU A 702 14.83 37.61 15.16
CA LEU A 702 13.93 37.30 14.05
C LEU A 702 14.58 37.73 12.75
N VAL A 703 14.99 36.75 11.95
CA VAL A 703 15.66 36.94 10.66
C VAL A 703 14.61 36.82 9.56
N PRO A 704 14.31 37.88 8.80
CA PRO A 704 13.36 37.80 7.69
C PRO A 704 13.99 37.10 6.46
N ASP A 705 13.14 36.66 5.52
CA ASP A 705 13.52 36.22 4.17
C ASP A 705 14.57 35.09 4.11
N VAL A 706 14.52 34.16 5.08
CA VAL A 706 15.38 32.98 5.12
C VAL A 706 15.01 31.95 4.06
N LEU A 707 13.71 31.82 3.78
CA LEU A 707 13.18 30.99 2.70
C LEU A 707 12.22 31.81 1.85
N VAL A 708 12.27 31.58 0.54
CA VAL A 708 11.20 32.05 -0.35
C VAL A 708 9.97 31.17 -0.18
N GLU A 709 8.79 31.74 -0.43
CA GLU A 709 7.51 31.05 -0.22
C GLU A 709 7.42 29.71 -0.98
N GLU A 710 7.95 29.65 -2.19
CA GLU A 710 7.98 28.42 -3.01
C GLU A 710 8.78 27.30 -2.35
N GLN A 711 9.91 27.62 -1.70
CA GLN A 711 10.71 26.64 -0.96
C GLN A 711 9.97 26.16 0.28
N GLY A 712 9.25 27.06 0.97
CA GLY A 712 8.41 26.70 2.10
C GLY A 712 7.27 25.76 1.72
N GLN A 713 6.58 26.04 0.61
CA GLN A 713 5.54 25.18 0.05
C GLN A 713 6.09 23.83 -0.41
N GLU A 714 7.29 23.81 -1.00
CA GLU A 714 7.95 22.57 -1.40
C GLU A 714 8.25 21.66 -0.21
N LEU A 715 8.71 22.21 0.92
CA LEU A 715 8.94 21.41 2.13
C LEU A 715 7.65 20.77 2.65
N ILE A 716 6.52 21.49 2.59
CA ILE A 716 5.20 20.96 2.96
C ILE A 716 4.80 19.83 2.00
N ARG A 717 4.97 20.06 0.68
CA ARG A 717 4.66 19.07 -0.36
C ARG A 717 5.45 17.77 -0.19
N ILE A 718 6.76 17.86 0.09
CA ILE A 718 7.60 16.67 0.36
C ILE A 718 7.01 15.85 1.52
N ALA A 719 6.59 16.52 2.60
CA ALA A 719 6.02 15.83 3.76
C ALA A 719 4.63 15.23 3.49
N ASP A 720 3.79 15.91 2.70
CA ASP A 720 2.46 15.43 2.30
C ASP A 720 2.56 14.24 1.32
N ASP A 721 3.36 14.35 0.26
CA ASP A 721 3.54 13.31 -0.77
C ASP A 721 4.14 12.04 -0.19
N ALA A 722 5.08 12.17 0.75
CA ALA A 722 5.69 11.04 1.44
C ALA A 722 4.88 10.55 2.66
N GLN A 723 3.69 11.15 2.92
CA GLN A 723 2.79 10.80 4.03
C GLN A 723 3.48 10.75 5.40
N LEU A 724 4.39 11.69 5.67
CA LEU A 724 5.25 11.67 6.86
C LEU A 724 4.57 12.23 8.13
N TRP A 725 3.39 12.83 8.00
CA TRP A 725 2.71 13.46 9.12
C TRP A 725 2.20 12.44 10.13
N SER A 726 2.71 12.51 11.35
CA SER A 726 2.24 11.72 12.48
C SER A 726 1.67 12.64 13.56
N GLN A 727 0.55 12.25 14.17
CA GLN A 727 0.05 12.91 15.38
C GLN A 727 1.03 12.63 16.52
N SER A 728 1.59 13.70 17.10
CA SER A 728 2.60 13.60 18.16
C SER A 728 1.99 13.27 19.54
N SER A 729 1.04 12.34 19.61
CA SER A 729 0.27 12.08 20.83
C SER A 729 1.11 11.47 21.97
N ARG A 730 1.21 12.23 23.06
CA ARG A 730 1.49 11.88 24.48
C ARG A 730 2.94 11.79 25.02
N ARG A 731 4.00 11.96 24.24
CA ARG A 731 5.38 12.14 24.77
C ARG A 731 6.20 13.01 23.82
N ALA A 732 6.10 14.34 23.93
CA ALA A 732 6.65 15.22 22.90
C ALA A 732 7.93 15.99 23.29
N ALA A 733 8.09 16.36 24.55
CA ALA A 733 9.33 16.80 25.17
C ALA A 733 9.08 16.90 26.68
N ARG A 734 10.13 17.07 27.48
CA ARG A 734 9.97 17.45 28.88
C ARG A 734 10.07 18.97 29.00
N ASP A 735 9.29 19.57 29.91
CA ASP A 735 9.52 20.96 30.32
C ASP A 735 10.88 21.09 31.05
N ALA A 736 11.23 22.23 31.64
CA ALA A 736 12.48 22.33 32.42
C ALA A 736 12.47 21.55 33.75
N GLN A 737 11.30 21.11 34.21
CA GLN A 737 11.09 20.46 35.52
C GLN A 737 11.03 18.92 35.37
N GLY A 738 10.73 18.42 34.19
CA GLY A 738 10.73 17.01 33.81
C GLY A 738 9.36 16.43 33.53
N GLU A 739 8.33 17.27 33.49
CA GLU A 739 6.96 16.86 33.22
C GLU A 739 6.72 16.72 31.71
N ASP A 740 5.86 15.78 31.33
CA ASP A 740 5.54 15.53 29.92
C ASP A 740 4.78 16.72 29.34
N ALA A 741 5.39 17.41 28.38
CA ALA A 741 4.77 18.51 27.66
C ALA A 741 3.65 17.97 26.76
N LEU A 742 2.45 18.56 26.87
CA LEU A 742 1.32 18.28 26.00
C LEU A 742 1.56 18.92 24.63
N ARG A 743 1.79 18.07 23.63
CA ARG A 743 1.78 18.45 22.22
C ARG A 743 0.55 17.88 21.54
N THR A 744 -0.17 18.75 20.84
CA THR A 744 -1.36 18.37 20.05
C THR A 744 -1.14 18.55 18.55
N SER A 745 0.00 19.11 18.13
CA SER A 745 0.37 19.29 16.73
C SER A 745 0.83 17.99 16.05
N SER A 746 0.85 18.02 14.72
CA SER A 746 1.47 16.98 13.89
C SER A 746 2.93 17.31 13.59
N SER A 747 3.76 16.28 13.42
CA SER A 747 5.16 16.42 13.00
C SER A 747 5.52 15.52 11.83
N ALA A 748 6.43 15.99 10.98
CA ALA A 748 7.08 15.22 9.92
C ALA A 748 8.59 15.47 9.99
N VAL A 749 9.41 14.43 9.86
CA VAL A 749 10.88 14.55 9.89
C VAL A 749 11.43 14.18 8.52
N LEU A 750 12.19 15.09 7.90
CA LEU A 750 12.83 14.88 6.61
C LEU A 750 14.21 14.25 6.80
N SER A 751 14.24 12.94 7.06
CA SER A 751 15.48 12.19 7.32
C SER A 751 15.98 11.34 6.15
N SER A 752 15.17 11.16 5.10
CA SER A 752 15.49 10.21 4.04
C SER A 752 16.60 10.73 3.10
N PRO A 753 17.47 9.86 2.55
CA PRO A 753 18.62 10.27 1.74
C PRO A 753 18.20 10.93 0.43
N SER A 754 17.09 10.47 -0.13
CA SER A 754 16.48 11.07 -1.33
C SER A 754 15.97 12.48 -1.06
N MET A 755 15.60 12.81 0.19
CA MET A 755 15.09 14.13 0.58
C MET A 755 16.21 15.14 0.80
N PHE A 756 17.40 14.74 1.26
CA PHE A 756 18.55 15.65 1.37
C PHE A 756 19.06 16.14 0.01
N GLY A 757 18.73 15.45 -1.08
CA GLY A 757 18.97 15.93 -2.44
C GLY A 757 18.00 17.03 -2.89
N ASN A 758 16.91 17.28 -2.16
CA ASN A 758 15.92 18.27 -2.55
C ASN A 758 16.46 19.70 -2.33
N PRO A 759 16.34 20.61 -3.33
CA PRO A 759 16.85 21.97 -3.22
C PRO A 759 16.31 22.78 -2.04
N ALA A 760 15.03 22.59 -1.64
CA ALA A 760 14.43 23.31 -0.52
C ALA A 760 14.99 22.84 0.83
N VAL A 761 15.24 21.52 0.98
CA VAL A 761 15.87 20.95 2.17
C VAL A 761 17.32 21.44 2.29
N GLN A 762 18.06 21.46 1.17
CA GLN A 762 19.42 21.99 1.14
C GLN A 762 19.45 23.48 1.46
N ALA A 763 18.52 24.28 0.93
CA ALA A 763 18.45 25.70 1.21
C ALA A 763 18.38 26.00 2.72
N VAL A 764 17.51 25.30 3.46
CA VAL A 764 17.41 25.46 4.92
C VAL A 764 18.69 25.07 5.62
N ARG A 765 19.26 23.89 5.28
CA ARG A 765 20.46 23.36 5.95
C ARG A 765 21.68 24.24 5.69
N SER A 766 21.89 24.64 4.43
CA SER A 766 22.97 25.53 4.04
C SER A 766 22.81 26.93 4.63
N TRP A 767 21.58 27.44 4.74
CA TRP A 767 21.34 28.69 5.46
C TRP A 767 21.73 28.57 6.92
N ALA A 768 21.22 27.56 7.64
CA ALA A 768 21.49 27.38 9.07
C ALA A 768 23.00 27.21 9.35
N SER A 769 23.69 26.43 8.51
CA SER A 769 25.14 26.25 8.55
C SER A 769 25.90 27.58 8.42
N LYS A 770 25.55 28.40 7.41
CA LYS A 770 26.19 29.70 7.18
C LYS A 770 25.86 30.72 8.28
N ALA A 771 24.58 30.80 8.65
CA ALA A 771 24.06 31.75 9.62
C ALA A 771 24.67 31.52 11.03
N LEU A 772 24.78 30.26 11.43
CA LEU A 772 25.26 29.86 12.76
C LEU A 772 26.74 29.42 12.76
N GLN A 773 27.43 29.57 11.63
CA GLN A 773 28.87 29.32 11.46
C GLN A 773 29.30 27.90 11.88
N VAL A 774 28.48 26.90 11.57
CA VAL A 774 28.74 25.47 11.84
C VAL A 774 28.71 24.67 10.55
N PRO A 775 29.46 23.56 10.44
CA PRO A 775 29.32 22.65 9.30
C PRO A 775 27.91 22.08 9.17
N GLU A 776 27.43 21.80 7.95
CA GLU A 776 26.08 21.24 7.73
C GLU A 776 25.84 19.92 8.47
N ASP A 777 26.89 19.13 8.71
CA ASP A 777 26.82 17.88 9.47
C ASP A 777 26.47 18.09 10.97
N PHE A 778 26.38 19.33 11.46
CA PHE A 778 25.95 19.66 12.82
C PHE A 778 24.46 20.02 12.86
N VAL A 779 23.82 20.17 11.69
CA VAL A 779 22.40 20.48 11.54
C VAL A 779 21.60 19.18 11.52
N GLU A 780 20.68 19.02 12.47
CA GLU A 780 19.76 17.86 12.51
C GLU A 780 18.86 17.76 11.27
N ALA A 781 18.25 16.59 11.07
CA ALA A 781 17.19 16.43 10.07
C ALA A 781 16.06 17.43 10.34
N LEU A 782 15.52 18.03 9.27
CA LEU A 782 14.50 19.07 9.40
C LEU A 782 13.21 18.48 9.95
N GLN A 783 12.70 19.02 11.06
CA GLN A 783 11.41 18.62 11.59
C GLN A 783 10.36 19.67 11.25
N LEU A 784 9.45 19.31 10.35
CA LEU A 784 8.26 20.10 10.06
C LEU A 784 7.21 19.89 11.15
N VAL A 785 6.51 20.98 11.47
CA VAL A 785 5.43 21.00 12.45
C VAL A 785 4.20 21.66 11.83
N ARG A 786 3.03 21.03 12.02
CA ARG A 786 1.74 21.51 11.54
C ARG A 786 0.76 21.62 12.71
N TYR A 787 0.20 22.81 12.89
CA TYR A 787 -0.84 23.08 13.88
C TYR A 787 -2.16 23.37 13.16
N ARG A 788 -3.23 22.71 13.59
CA ARG A 788 -4.63 22.96 13.22
C ARG A 788 -5.35 23.70 14.33
N LYS A 789 -6.58 24.12 14.07
CA LYS A 789 -7.41 24.85 15.05
C LYS A 789 -7.52 24.09 16.37
N GLY A 790 -7.26 24.79 17.46
CA GLY A 790 -7.21 24.26 18.82
C GLY A 790 -5.90 23.56 19.18
N GLU A 791 -5.03 23.25 18.21
CA GLU A 791 -3.74 22.62 18.48
C GLU A 791 -2.73 23.65 19.01
N GLN A 792 -1.92 23.19 19.94
CA GLN A 792 -0.88 23.91 20.65
C GLN A 792 0.29 22.97 21.00
N TYR A 793 1.37 23.58 21.48
CA TYR A 793 2.45 22.85 22.13
C TYR A 793 2.78 23.56 23.44
N SER A 794 2.60 22.86 24.57
CA SER A 794 2.87 23.42 25.90
C SER A 794 4.34 23.81 26.07
N THR A 795 4.62 24.51 27.17
CA THR A 795 5.95 24.99 27.52
C THR A 795 6.97 23.86 27.55
N HIS A 796 8.06 24.02 26.81
CA HIS A 796 9.14 23.05 26.71
C HIS A 796 10.48 23.74 26.42
N VAL A 797 11.55 22.93 26.42
CA VAL A 797 12.91 23.32 26.07
C VAL A 797 13.46 22.40 24.97
N ASP A 798 14.41 22.91 24.19
CA ASP A 798 15.00 22.18 23.06
C ASP A 798 16.37 21.55 23.37
N TRP A 799 16.81 21.55 24.63
CA TRP A 799 18.04 20.88 25.06
C TRP A 799 17.75 19.52 25.71
N GLY A 800 18.69 18.59 25.62
CA GLY A 800 18.59 17.23 26.17
C GLY A 800 19.12 17.12 27.59
N ARG A 801 18.50 16.25 28.40
CA ARG A 801 18.95 15.91 29.77
C ARG A 801 19.92 14.73 29.76
N GLN A 802 20.54 14.38 30.88
CA GLN A 802 21.48 13.28 31.03
C GLN A 802 20.86 11.92 30.65
N GLN A 803 19.54 11.81 30.76
CA GLN A 803 18.74 10.65 30.36
C GLN A 803 18.40 10.65 28.86
N ASP A 804 18.61 11.77 28.16
CA ASP A 804 18.38 11.91 26.73
C ASP A 804 19.48 11.20 25.95
N ALA A 805 19.04 10.09 25.36
CA ALA A 805 19.74 9.25 24.42
C ALA A 805 20.53 10.03 23.34
N SER A 806 20.00 11.15 22.86
CA SER A 806 20.58 11.91 21.76
C SER A 806 21.84 12.69 22.13
N LEU A 807 22.14 12.88 23.42
CA LEU A 807 23.38 13.55 23.86
C LEU A 807 24.62 12.74 23.49
N TRP A 808 24.50 11.41 23.38
CA TRP A 808 25.57 10.55 22.87
C TRP A 808 25.81 10.72 21.37
N LEU A 809 24.78 11.12 20.63
CA LEU A 809 24.80 11.22 19.17
C LEU A 809 25.52 12.50 18.71
N GLY A 810 25.08 13.65 19.23
CA GLY A 810 25.53 14.96 18.75
C GLY A 810 25.95 15.90 19.88
N GLY A 811 26.07 15.42 21.12
CA GLY A 811 26.17 16.30 22.27
C GLY A 811 24.89 17.11 22.46
N GLN A 812 25.01 18.22 23.18
CA GLN A 812 23.86 19.08 23.46
C GLN A 812 23.38 19.82 22.21
N ARG A 813 22.09 20.16 22.14
CA ARG A 813 21.58 21.13 21.16
C ARG A 813 21.98 22.53 21.63
N THR A 814 22.84 23.21 20.88
CA THR A 814 23.39 24.52 21.27
C THR A 814 22.50 25.68 20.83
N ALA A 815 21.74 25.51 19.76
CA ALA A 815 20.81 26.52 19.25
C ALA A 815 19.61 25.90 18.53
N THR A 816 18.52 26.67 18.47
CA THR A 816 17.32 26.37 17.69
C THR A 816 17.03 27.51 16.73
N ALA A 817 16.71 27.18 15.48
CA ALA A 817 16.08 28.08 14.52
C ALA A 817 14.71 27.51 14.11
N LEU A 818 13.65 28.25 14.41
CA LEU A 818 12.28 27.95 14.01
C LEU A 818 11.91 28.82 12.79
N ILE A 819 11.78 28.20 11.63
CA ILE A 819 11.41 28.89 10.39
C ILE A 819 9.92 28.74 10.14
N TYR A 820 9.19 29.85 10.03
CA TYR A 820 7.77 29.80 9.69
C TYR A 820 7.59 29.62 8.18
N LEU A 821 6.78 28.64 7.78
CA LEU A 821 6.53 28.37 6.36
C LEU A 821 5.35 29.18 5.81
N ASN A 822 4.52 29.76 6.69
CA ASN A 822 3.42 30.63 6.32
C ASN A 822 3.15 31.71 7.36
N SER A 823 2.51 32.79 6.91
CA SER A 823 2.01 33.88 7.77
C SER A 823 0.60 33.56 8.24
N LEU A 824 0.29 33.91 9.49
CA LEU A 824 -1.08 33.78 10.02
C LEU A 824 -1.83 35.11 9.94
N PRO A 825 -3.16 35.14 9.70
CA PRO A 825 -4.01 36.32 9.83
C PRO A 825 -4.03 36.95 11.25
N ASP A 826 -4.47 38.21 11.35
CA ASP A 826 -4.54 38.92 12.64
C ASP A 826 -5.52 38.22 13.58
N GLY A 827 -5.15 38.05 14.85
CA GLY A 827 -6.01 37.43 15.87
C GLY A 827 -6.14 35.91 15.80
N CYS A 828 -5.40 35.23 14.90
CA CYS A 828 -5.40 33.78 14.77
C CYS A 828 -4.74 33.02 15.94
N GLY A 829 -4.02 33.70 16.84
CA GLY A 829 -3.15 33.03 17.80
C GLY A 829 -1.97 32.33 17.11
N GLY A 830 -1.50 31.22 17.68
CA GLY A 830 -0.41 30.44 17.10
C GLY A 830 0.98 31.08 17.23
N GLU A 831 1.15 32.13 18.04
CA GLU A 831 2.45 32.73 18.31
C GLU A 831 3.38 31.78 19.06
N THR A 832 4.68 31.95 18.84
CA THR A 832 5.71 31.30 19.66
C THR A 832 6.06 32.24 20.80
N SER A 833 5.79 31.80 22.03
CA SER A 833 5.87 32.64 23.24
C SER A 833 6.96 32.14 24.18
N PHE A 834 7.89 33.02 24.55
CA PHE A 834 8.86 32.86 25.63
C PHE A 834 8.33 33.60 26.87
N GLU A 835 7.47 32.95 27.65
CA GLU A 835 6.73 33.61 28.74
C GLU A 835 7.64 34.27 29.78
N ARG A 836 8.75 33.60 30.14
CA ARG A 836 9.71 34.12 31.13
C ARG A 836 10.47 35.35 30.65
N LEU A 837 10.61 35.51 29.35
CA LEU A 837 11.32 36.63 28.72
C LEU A 837 10.38 37.73 28.24
N GLY A 838 9.06 37.52 28.31
CA GLY A 838 8.07 38.47 27.82
C GLY A 838 8.11 38.67 26.29
N VAL A 839 8.68 37.72 25.55
CA VAL A 839 8.81 37.78 24.09
C VAL A 839 7.75 36.88 23.46
N SER A 840 6.96 37.41 22.53
CA SER A 840 6.02 36.63 21.73
C SER A 840 6.16 37.01 20.27
N VAL A 841 6.24 35.99 19.41
CA VAL A 841 6.57 36.17 17.99
C VAL A 841 5.49 35.55 17.14
N ARG A 842 4.92 36.37 16.26
CA ARG A 842 3.91 35.92 15.31
C ARG A 842 4.54 35.24 14.09
N PRO A 843 3.93 34.18 13.55
CA PRO A 843 4.42 33.54 12.34
C PRO A 843 4.42 34.49 11.13
N GLN A 844 5.57 34.58 10.48
CA GLN A 844 5.79 35.33 9.25
C GLN A 844 6.48 34.41 8.24
N ALA A 845 5.84 34.17 7.10
CA ALA A 845 6.35 33.28 6.07
C ALA A 845 7.80 33.61 5.70
N GLY A 846 8.65 32.59 5.69
CA GLY A 846 10.07 32.73 5.36
C GLY A 846 10.95 33.29 6.47
N ALA A 847 10.40 33.77 7.60
CA ALA A 847 11.20 34.30 8.70
C ALA A 847 11.66 33.18 9.66
N ALA A 848 12.89 33.30 10.16
CA ALA A 848 13.47 32.41 11.16
C ALA A 848 13.59 33.09 12.53
N LEU A 849 13.00 32.47 13.54
CA LEU A 849 13.19 32.83 14.94
C LEU A 849 14.34 32.00 15.51
N VAL A 850 15.39 32.65 16.01
CA VAL A 850 16.65 31.99 16.39
C VAL A 850 17.06 32.36 17.81
N TRP A 851 17.42 31.35 18.62
CA TRP A 851 17.88 31.52 20.01
C TRP A 851 18.87 30.41 20.41
N PRO A 852 19.78 30.67 21.37
CA PRO A 852 20.64 29.64 21.94
C PRO A 852 19.89 28.83 23.00
N ASN A 853 20.20 27.54 23.10
CA ASN A 853 19.64 26.62 24.09
C ASN A 853 20.52 26.44 25.33
N VAL A 854 21.76 26.93 25.27
CA VAL A 854 22.77 26.87 26.33
C VAL A 854 23.36 28.25 26.60
N ASP A 855 23.95 28.45 27.78
CA ASP A 855 24.72 29.65 28.11
C ASP A 855 26.16 29.60 27.54
N ALA A 856 26.95 30.64 27.80
CA ALA A 856 28.33 30.73 27.31
C ALA A 856 29.25 29.64 27.90
N GLU A 857 28.91 29.13 29.08
CA GLU A 857 29.56 28.00 29.72
C GLU A 857 29.03 26.64 29.24
N GLY A 858 28.10 26.63 28.27
CA GLY A 858 27.50 25.45 27.67
C GLY A 858 26.43 24.78 28.52
N ARG A 859 25.97 25.41 29.61
CA ARG A 859 24.94 24.86 30.48
C ARG A 859 23.55 25.12 29.89
N PRO A 860 22.62 24.17 30.00
CA PRO A 860 21.27 24.35 29.50
C PRO A 860 20.55 25.58 30.07
N GLN A 861 19.86 26.34 29.21
CA GLN A 861 19.20 27.59 29.58
C GLN A 861 17.69 27.40 29.74
N ASN A 862 17.18 27.64 30.94
CA ASN A 862 15.73 27.54 31.26
C ASN A 862 14.96 28.83 30.93
N LEU A 863 15.67 29.93 30.65
CA LEU A 863 15.03 31.19 30.26
C LEU A 863 14.37 31.13 28.88
N VAL A 864 14.87 30.26 27.98
CA VAL A 864 14.34 30.06 26.62
C VAL A 864 13.23 29.00 26.55
N GLU A 865 12.64 28.65 27.69
CA GLU A 865 11.38 27.91 27.73
C GLU A 865 10.34 28.61 26.85
N HIS A 866 9.77 27.87 25.92
CA HIS A 866 8.83 28.42 24.95
C HIS A 866 7.68 27.47 24.68
N ARG A 867 6.60 28.04 24.15
CA ARG A 867 5.40 27.31 23.77
C ARG A 867 4.82 27.86 22.48
N ALA A 868 4.09 27.02 21.76
CA ALA A 868 3.24 27.47 20.66
C ALA A 868 1.82 27.67 21.21
N LEU A 869 1.34 28.92 21.17
CA LEU A 869 -0.02 29.25 21.60
C LEU A 869 -1.06 28.51 20.74
N PRO A 870 -2.26 28.23 21.28
CA PRO A 870 -3.34 27.63 20.52
C PRO A 870 -3.64 28.40 19.24
N LEU A 871 -3.78 27.67 18.14
CA LEU A 871 -4.27 28.25 16.90
C LEU A 871 -5.79 28.39 16.98
N LEU A 872 -6.30 29.62 16.86
CA LEU A 872 -7.72 29.94 17.01
C LEU A 872 -8.49 29.91 15.69
N CYS A 873 -7.79 30.00 14.56
CA CYS A 873 -8.39 30.00 13.22
C CYS A 873 -8.22 28.67 12.48
N ASP A 874 -9.01 28.48 11.43
CA ASP A 874 -8.99 27.28 10.59
C ASP A 874 -7.80 27.25 9.61
N PHE A 875 -6.99 28.31 9.56
CA PHE A 875 -5.80 28.39 8.71
C PHE A 875 -4.60 27.73 9.39
N PRO A 876 -4.07 26.60 8.87
CA PRO A 876 -3.02 25.84 9.54
C PRO A 876 -1.72 26.63 9.66
N LYS A 877 -1.01 26.50 10.79
CA LYS A 877 0.34 27.02 10.96
C LYS A 877 1.36 25.95 10.59
N TYR A 878 2.30 26.30 9.73
CA TYR A 878 3.44 25.45 9.36
C TYR A 878 4.75 26.09 9.79
N ALA A 879 5.64 25.28 10.37
CA ALA A 879 7.00 25.71 10.68
C ALA A 879 8.00 24.55 10.56
N VAL A 880 9.28 24.87 10.50
CA VAL A 880 10.40 23.92 10.49
C VAL A 880 11.28 24.21 11.71
N ASN A 881 11.48 23.19 12.54
CA ASN A 881 12.49 23.18 13.58
C ASN A 881 13.83 22.77 12.96
N VAL A 882 14.83 23.62 13.17
CA VAL A 882 16.23 23.37 12.82
C VAL A 882 17.04 23.40 14.12
N TRP A 883 17.53 22.24 14.55
CA TRP A 883 18.35 22.12 15.74
C TRP A 883 19.82 21.98 15.36
N ILE A 884 20.68 22.72 16.07
CA ILE A 884 22.13 22.65 15.93
C ILE A 884 22.72 21.87 17.09
N ARG A 885 23.55 20.88 16.77
CA ARG A 885 24.26 20.06 17.74
C ARG A 885 25.65 20.62 18.04
N GLU A 886 26.17 20.29 19.22
CA GLU A 886 27.54 20.59 19.63
C GLU A 886 28.57 19.79 18.82
N LYS A 887 28.23 18.58 18.41
CA LYS A 887 29.12 17.64 17.72
C LYS A 887 28.56 17.26 16.36
N ARG A 888 29.47 16.85 15.48
CA ARG A 888 29.16 16.31 14.15
C ARG A 888 28.22 15.11 14.27
N LEU A 889 27.12 15.13 13.51
CA LEU A 889 26.25 13.98 13.35
C LEU A 889 26.89 12.97 12.40
N PRO A 890 26.76 11.65 12.66
CA PRO A 890 27.25 10.63 11.75
C PRO A 890 26.62 10.78 10.35
N ALA A 891 27.42 10.54 9.30
CA ALA A 891 26.94 10.57 7.91
C ALA A 891 25.75 9.61 7.65
N TYR A 892 25.57 8.59 8.50
CA TYR A 892 24.47 7.63 8.43
C TYR A 892 23.12 8.19 8.89
N VAL A 893 23.08 9.26 9.69
CA VAL A 893 21.82 9.98 10.04
C VAL A 893 21.22 10.65 8.80
N GLY A 894 22.07 10.93 7.80
CA GLY A 894 21.67 11.38 6.47
C GLY A 894 21.27 10.26 5.49
N ARG A 895 21.52 9.00 5.86
CA ARG A 895 21.29 7.80 5.01
C ARG A 895 20.05 6.98 5.41
N ALA A 896 19.33 7.35 6.48
CA ALA A 896 18.26 6.55 7.10
C ALA A 896 16.84 6.84 6.56
#